data_AF-A0A4P9XII9-F1
#
_entry.id   AF-A0A4P9XII9-F1
#
_cell.length_a   1.000
_cell.length_b   1.000
_cell.length_c   1.000
_cell.angle_alpha   90.00
_cell.angle_beta   90.00
_cell.angle_gamma   90.00
#
_symmetry.space_group_name_H-M   'P 1'
#
loop_
_entity.id
_entity.type
_entity.pdbx_description
1 polymer ?
#
loop_
_entity_poly.entity_id
_entity_poly.type
_entity_poly.pdbx_seq_one_letter_code
_entity_poly.pdbx_strand_id
1 'polypeptide(L)'
;MAKQELPPHESASALERLTAPDSLLEPNITQLLSSYLRSGGNPVQVVTSLSANYRGLPEMYRLLTDQWTTLFGLTAEETGAAVGAAVRDRIENSFDASVLDATYPQDGDMPDWLDGLLEDAGWRKMMYRLSERHVDCALLNEAIQRIAASGHRDEIAGLSTASSYLKVFSEVLFSALRRLFHEDDAGLEQCLPEFAKICCRNVQTYIFSQAVLYRLADEPRGGQLQRLRKALEIHVRDKRQSPELVRVVRALFSGLPADVANAISSVLERKRISPGDVVLLHRTYTAKPVPTIEPLRDAEFLDVLLTAVFTHPVEAIRKEIRAKYMWLLAFATAAMQQPNGEVDESQVEATQTALEELHTLLPVKYTLVALNTALREAIMRIDLPIASMAVLTWLRHVLLDTPFYETYFRVTEIPAPLLLMEEIVVRHPQQRMAVFQLLRRSFEMAVPNTSPQTLMALRRTLLDRMVALMYHGSVMTVLDYMNDQVAHLDESLVVHFTIKTLAMFQPPYRTRFYVPALHVYALAIDALLRQTATIVSGPTPLGGHSRTMSASNINASSLSANSSGTGASLGALLAPAEDAAEREKAVARLREFIASPPAMSTNRKRRRTSDDFSAAGYESASDKPLDVDGSEDAKLEAKRAVDSTIDLDTPLSGADMALLEEMRLKLAE
;
A
#
# COMPACT_ATOMS: atom_id res chain seq x y z
N MET A 1 73.62 -30.36 6.20
CA MET A 1 72.47 -30.86 5.42
C MET A 1 71.89 -32.06 6.16
N ALA A 2 70.65 -31.99 6.61
CA ALA A 2 69.91 -33.12 7.14
C ALA A 2 68.54 -33.14 6.45
N LYS A 3 68.05 -34.32 6.07
CA LYS A 3 66.65 -34.47 5.65
C LYS A 3 65.78 -34.37 6.90
N GLN A 4 64.83 -33.44 6.89
CA GLN A 4 63.79 -33.38 7.92
C GLN A 4 62.55 -34.07 7.35
N GLU A 5 62.46 -35.38 7.55
CA GLU A 5 61.34 -36.19 7.06
C GLU A 5 60.10 -35.90 7.93
N LEU A 6 59.16 -35.14 7.37
CA LEU A 6 57.81 -34.94 7.91
C LEU A 6 56.93 -36.18 7.65
N PRO A 7 55.84 -36.38 8.41
CA PRO A 7 55.18 -37.68 8.52
C PRO A 7 54.56 -38.18 7.20
N PRO A 8 54.58 -39.50 6.97
CA PRO A 8 54.21 -40.11 5.67
C PRO A 8 52.73 -39.96 5.27
N HIS A 9 51.86 -39.46 6.15
CA HIS A 9 50.46 -39.19 5.82
C HIS A 9 50.28 -37.97 4.91
N GLU A 10 51.11 -36.92 5.09
CA GLU A 10 51.01 -35.70 4.27
C GLU A 10 51.47 -35.95 2.83
N SER A 11 52.57 -36.69 2.66
CA SER A 11 53.09 -37.07 1.35
C SER A 11 52.17 -38.07 0.62
N ALA A 12 51.49 -38.96 1.35
CA ALA A 12 50.47 -39.85 0.78
C ALA A 12 49.22 -39.08 0.28
N SER A 13 48.66 -38.18 1.10
CA SER A 13 47.48 -37.39 0.70
C SER A 13 47.78 -36.40 -0.44
N ALA A 14 48.98 -35.81 -0.45
CA ALA A 14 49.45 -34.99 -1.57
C ALA A 14 49.61 -35.82 -2.86
N LEU A 15 50.12 -37.06 -2.78
CA LEU A 15 50.22 -37.95 -3.93
C LEU A 15 48.85 -38.36 -4.47
N GLU A 16 47.89 -38.66 -3.59
CA GLU A 16 46.52 -39.02 -3.96
C GLU A 16 45.85 -37.90 -4.77
N ARG A 17 45.99 -36.64 -4.33
CA ARG A 17 45.54 -35.46 -5.10
C ARG A 17 46.27 -35.31 -6.43
N LEU A 18 47.60 -35.51 -6.47
CA LEU A 18 48.39 -35.50 -7.72
C LEU A 18 48.07 -36.67 -8.68
N THR A 19 47.34 -37.69 -8.23
CA THR A 19 46.79 -38.76 -9.08
C THR A 19 45.34 -38.55 -9.53
N ALA A 20 44.69 -37.45 -9.14
CA ALA A 20 43.37 -37.10 -9.64
C ALA A 20 43.40 -36.78 -11.15
N PRO A 21 42.36 -37.14 -11.92
CA PRO A 21 42.30 -36.82 -13.35
C PRO A 21 42.33 -35.31 -13.57
N ASP A 22 43.18 -34.87 -14.49
CA ASP A 22 43.42 -33.44 -14.81
C ASP A 22 43.91 -32.55 -13.65
N SER A 23 44.47 -33.13 -12.55
CA SER A 23 45.09 -32.37 -11.45
C SER A 23 46.15 -31.35 -11.91
N LEU A 24 46.81 -31.60 -13.05
CA LEU A 24 47.76 -30.67 -13.69
C LEU A 24 47.14 -29.31 -14.07
N LEU A 25 45.83 -29.24 -14.24
CA LEU A 25 45.07 -28.02 -14.59
C LEU A 25 44.46 -27.31 -13.36
N GLU A 26 44.65 -27.82 -12.14
CA GLU A 26 44.19 -27.15 -10.91
C GLU A 26 45.07 -25.92 -10.58
N PRO A 27 44.49 -24.78 -10.13
CA PRO A 27 45.25 -23.57 -9.86
C PRO A 27 46.31 -23.74 -8.75
N ASN A 28 46.08 -24.66 -7.82
CA ASN A 28 46.95 -24.91 -6.68
C ASN A 28 48.06 -25.95 -6.96
N ILE A 29 48.18 -26.46 -8.18
CA ILE A 29 49.15 -27.51 -8.54
C ILE A 29 50.59 -27.14 -8.17
N THR A 30 51.00 -25.88 -8.32
CA THR A 30 52.35 -25.40 -7.97
C THR A 30 52.63 -25.46 -6.46
N GLN A 31 51.61 -25.29 -5.63
CA GLN A 31 51.70 -25.40 -4.17
C GLN A 31 51.74 -26.88 -3.75
N LEU A 32 50.92 -27.74 -4.35
CA LEU A 32 50.90 -29.19 -4.11
C LEU A 32 52.22 -29.86 -4.55
N LEU A 33 52.76 -29.46 -5.70
CA LEU A 33 54.11 -29.84 -6.14
C LEU A 33 55.17 -29.40 -5.12
N SER A 34 55.07 -28.18 -4.61
CA SER A 34 56.01 -27.64 -3.64
C SER A 34 55.95 -28.37 -2.28
N SER A 35 54.76 -28.74 -1.79
CA SER A 35 54.62 -29.50 -0.54
C SER A 35 55.11 -30.94 -0.70
N TYR A 36 54.71 -31.64 -1.77
CA TYR A 36 55.13 -33.02 -2.04
C TYR A 36 56.66 -33.14 -2.17
N LEU A 37 57.31 -32.24 -2.94
CA LEU A 37 58.76 -32.24 -3.08
C LEU A 37 59.50 -31.87 -1.78
N ARG A 38 58.94 -30.98 -0.94
CA ARG A 38 59.48 -30.68 0.41
C ARG A 38 59.35 -31.85 1.38
N SER A 39 58.29 -32.65 1.26
CA SER A 39 58.08 -33.88 2.04
C SER A 39 58.98 -35.06 1.63
N GLY A 40 59.91 -34.86 0.68
CA GLY A 40 60.86 -35.88 0.21
C GLY A 40 60.32 -36.80 -0.89
N GLY A 41 59.16 -36.48 -1.47
CA GLY A 41 58.54 -37.23 -2.54
C GLY A 41 59.35 -37.27 -3.84
N ASN A 42 59.20 -38.35 -4.62
CA ASN A 42 60.03 -38.61 -5.80
C ASN A 42 59.53 -37.82 -7.03
N PRO A 43 60.32 -36.92 -7.63
CA PRO A 43 59.90 -36.12 -8.78
C PRO A 43 59.55 -36.96 -10.01
N VAL A 44 60.18 -38.12 -10.20
CA VAL A 44 59.87 -39.01 -11.34
C VAL A 44 58.47 -39.58 -11.21
N GLN A 45 58.05 -39.97 -10.00
CA GLN A 45 56.70 -40.47 -9.74
C GLN A 45 55.64 -39.39 -9.99
N VAL A 46 55.91 -38.13 -9.62
CA VAL A 46 55.00 -37.01 -9.90
C VAL A 46 54.82 -36.79 -11.40
N VAL A 47 55.92 -36.73 -12.16
CA VAL A 47 55.86 -36.53 -13.62
C VAL A 47 55.09 -37.69 -14.27
N THR A 48 55.32 -38.93 -13.84
CA THR A 48 54.56 -40.09 -14.33
C THR A 48 53.08 -40.02 -13.94
N SER A 49 52.74 -39.68 -12.69
CA SER A 49 51.34 -39.58 -12.23
C SER A 49 50.57 -38.47 -12.93
N LEU A 50 51.15 -37.28 -13.10
CA LEU A 50 50.48 -36.16 -13.76
C LEU A 50 50.30 -36.41 -15.26
N SER A 51 51.31 -36.98 -15.94
CA SER A 51 51.19 -37.30 -17.38
C SER A 51 50.25 -38.47 -17.66
N ALA A 52 50.18 -39.48 -16.77
CA ALA A 52 49.26 -40.61 -16.92
C ALA A 52 47.79 -40.25 -16.62
N ASN A 53 47.54 -39.22 -15.81
CA ASN A 53 46.20 -38.77 -15.42
C ASN A 53 45.70 -37.51 -16.15
N TYR A 54 46.49 -36.96 -17.07
CA TYR A 54 46.02 -35.92 -17.99
C TYR A 54 45.01 -36.51 -18.98
N ARG A 55 43.81 -35.95 -19.01
CA ARG A 55 42.69 -36.33 -19.90
C ARG A 55 42.18 -35.15 -20.73
N GLY A 56 42.55 -33.92 -20.37
CA GLY A 56 42.18 -32.70 -21.08
C GLY A 56 40.70 -32.34 -20.96
N LEU A 57 39.99 -32.80 -19.93
CA LEU A 57 38.55 -32.58 -19.79
C LEU A 57 38.15 -31.09 -19.83
N PRO A 58 38.91 -30.13 -19.23
CA PRO A 58 38.62 -28.71 -19.38
C PRO A 58 38.81 -28.17 -20.82
N GLU A 59 39.78 -28.70 -21.57
CA GLU A 59 40.00 -28.30 -22.97
C GLU A 59 38.92 -28.90 -23.89
N MET A 60 38.56 -30.17 -23.68
CA MET A 60 37.43 -30.82 -24.34
C MET A 60 36.12 -30.07 -24.05
N TYR A 61 35.90 -29.64 -22.81
CA TYR A 61 34.73 -28.87 -22.40
C TYR A 61 34.68 -27.49 -23.08
N ARG A 62 35.82 -26.79 -23.13
CA ARG A 62 35.93 -25.50 -23.85
C ARG A 62 35.65 -25.67 -25.33
N LEU A 63 36.20 -26.71 -25.97
CA LEU A 63 35.94 -27.03 -27.38
C LEU A 63 34.46 -27.39 -27.62
N LEU A 64 33.81 -28.15 -26.73
CA LEU A 64 32.39 -28.46 -26.85
C LEU A 64 31.53 -27.20 -26.69
N THR A 65 31.88 -26.30 -25.76
CA THR A 65 31.12 -25.05 -25.56
C THR A 65 31.25 -24.14 -26.79
N ASP A 66 32.46 -23.95 -27.31
CA ASP A 66 32.76 -23.14 -28.51
C ASP A 66 32.16 -23.73 -29.81
N GLN A 67 32.07 -25.06 -29.90
CA GLN A 67 31.37 -25.73 -30.99
C GLN A 67 29.84 -25.68 -30.83
N TRP A 68 29.31 -25.67 -29.61
CA TRP A 68 27.86 -25.60 -29.38
C TRP A 68 27.31 -24.18 -29.51
N THR A 69 28.05 -23.14 -29.11
CA THR A 69 27.70 -21.74 -29.46
C THR A 69 27.61 -21.57 -30.98
N THR A 70 28.64 -22.02 -31.71
CA THR A 70 28.70 -21.87 -33.17
C THR A 70 27.72 -22.77 -33.95
N LEU A 71 27.40 -23.98 -33.46
CA LEU A 71 26.43 -24.88 -34.10
C LEU A 71 24.96 -24.51 -33.84
N PHE A 72 24.63 -24.02 -32.65
CA PHE A 72 23.25 -23.68 -32.27
C PHE A 72 22.93 -22.18 -32.36
N GLY A 73 23.89 -21.34 -32.74
CA GLY A 73 23.74 -19.88 -32.81
C GLY A 73 23.62 -19.20 -31.44
N LEU A 74 23.92 -19.91 -30.36
CA LEU A 74 23.84 -19.41 -28.99
C LEU A 74 24.99 -18.46 -28.69
N THR A 75 24.69 -17.38 -27.97
CA THR A 75 25.70 -16.44 -27.48
C THR A 75 26.58 -17.07 -26.39
N ALA A 76 27.76 -16.46 -26.18
CA ALA A 76 28.62 -16.79 -25.05
C ALA A 76 27.95 -16.49 -23.68
N GLU A 77 26.99 -15.56 -23.65
CA GLU A 77 26.24 -15.19 -22.45
C GLU A 77 25.18 -16.24 -22.10
N GLU A 78 24.38 -16.70 -23.07
CA GLU A 78 23.39 -17.77 -22.87
C GLU A 78 24.04 -19.09 -22.47
N THR A 79 25.13 -19.47 -23.13
CA THR A 79 25.88 -20.68 -22.78
C THR A 79 26.58 -20.54 -21.42
N GLY A 80 27.18 -19.39 -21.12
CA GLY A 80 27.70 -19.08 -19.77
C GLY A 80 26.63 -19.18 -18.68
N ALA A 81 25.42 -18.66 -18.94
CA ALA A 81 24.29 -18.72 -18.02
C ALA A 81 23.77 -20.15 -17.80
N ALA A 82 23.68 -20.97 -18.86
CA ALA A 82 23.27 -22.37 -18.78
C ALA A 82 24.31 -23.23 -18.02
N VAL A 83 25.61 -23.01 -18.27
CA VAL A 83 26.69 -23.65 -17.52
C VAL A 83 26.66 -23.22 -16.04
N GLY A 84 26.51 -21.93 -15.78
CA GLY A 84 26.34 -21.41 -14.42
C GLY A 84 25.13 -22.00 -13.69
N ALA A 85 24.02 -22.27 -14.39
CA ALA A 85 22.86 -22.96 -13.82
C ALA A 85 23.19 -24.41 -13.43
N ALA A 86 23.78 -25.18 -14.35
CA ALA A 86 24.18 -26.56 -14.07
C ALA A 86 25.20 -26.69 -12.93
N VAL A 87 26.11 -25.72 -12.76
CA VAL A 87 27.05 -25.68 -11.63
C VAL A 87 26.34 -25.29 -10.33
N ARG A 88 25.45 -24.29 -10.33
CA ARG A 88 24.62 -23.93 -9.15
C ARG A 88 23.78 -25.12 -8.67
N ASP A 89 23.08 -25.79 -9.59
CA ASP A 89 22.25 -26.95 -9.27
C ASP A 89 23.10 -28.11 -8.73
N ARG A 90 24.31 -28.32 -9.26
CA ARG A 90 25.23 -29.33 -8.74
C ARG A 90 25.70 -28.99 -7.32
N ILE A 91 26.04 -27.72 -7.05
CA ILE A 91 26.41 -27.25 -5.71
C ILE A 91 25.25 -27.42 -4.74
N GLU A 92 24.03 -27.00 -5.10
CA GLU A 92 22.82 -27.15 -4.27
C GLU A 92 22.49 -28.60 -3.90
N ASN A 93 22.92 -29.58 -4.70
CA ASN A 93 22.72 -31.01 -4.46
C ASN A 93 23.92 -31.72 -3.80
N SER A 94 25.09 -31.06 -3.69
CA SER A 94 26.29 -31.64 -3.06
C SER A 94 26.90 -30.77 -1.96
N PHE A 95 26.14 -29.81 -1.43
CA PHE A 95 26.57 -28.92 -0.35
C PHE A 95 26.51 -29.64 1.00
N ASP A 96 27.62 -29.62 1.75
CA ASP A 96 27.69 -30.10 3.13
C ASP A 96 28.26 -28.97 4.01
N ALA A 97 27.40 -28.39 4.84
CA ALA A 97 27.77 -27.34 5.78
C ALA A 97 28.83 -27.79 6.80
N SER A 98 28.77 -29.06 7.24
CA SER A 98 29.63 -29.57 8.31
C SER A 98 31.10 -29.68 7.88
N VAL A 99 31.33 -30.04 6.61
CA VAL A 99 32.67 -30.02 6.00
C VAL A 99 33.15 -28.59 5.78
N LEU A 100 32.26 -27.70 5.35
CA LEU A 100 32.59 -26.31 5.04
C LEU A 100 32.99 -25.52 6.29
N ASP A 101 32.20 -25.60 7.36
CA ASP A 101 32.49 -24.93 8.64
C ASP A 101 33.73 -25.52 9.34
N ALA A 102 34.05 -26.81 9.10
CA ALA A 102 35.30 -27.41 9.55
C ALA A 102 36.53 -26.91 8.77
N THR A 103 36.36 -26.43 7.53
CA THR A 103 37.42 -25.77 6.76
C THR A 103 37.52 -24.26 6.98
N TYR A 104 36.41 -23.59 7.34
CA TYR A 104 36.32 -22.15 7.57
C TYR A 104 35.63 -21.85 8.91
N PRO A 105 36.32 -22.04 10.05
CA PRO A 105 35.81 -21.68 11.36
C PRO A 105 35.61 -20.15 11.49
N GLN A 106 34.76 -19.74 12.44
CA GLN A 106 34.26 -18.36 12.58
C GLN A 106 35.32 -17.26 12.78
N ASP A 107 36.54 -17.62 13.21
CA ASP A 107 37.67 -16.69 13.41
C ASP A 107 38.70 -16.71 12.26
N GLY A 108 38.45 -17.44 11.17
CA GLY A 108 39.37 -17.58 10.04
C GLY A 108 39.26 -16.46 9.00
N ASP A 109 40.37 -16.17 8.31
CA ASP A 109 40.35 -15.28 7.13
C ASP A 109 39.43 -15.86 6.04
N MET A 110 38.43 -15.06 5.67
CA MET A 110 37.36 -15.43 4.75
C MET A 110 37.84 -15.40 3.28
N PRO A 111 37.36 -16.30 2.40
CA PRO A 111 38.01 -16.47 1.09
C PRO A 111 37.83 -15.29 0.14
N ASP A 112 38.92 -14.81 -0.46
CA ASP A 112 38.93 -13.70 -1.44
C ASP A 112 38.00 -13.94 -2.65
N TRP A 113 37.79 -15.21 -3.03
CA TRP A 113 36.90 -15.56 -4.16
C TRP A 113 35.44 -15.27 -3.88
N LEU A 114 35.03 -15.15 -2.62
CA LEU A 114 33.62 -15.01 -2.25
C LEU A 114 33.09 -13.63 -2.63
N ASP A 115 33.85 -12.55 -2.48
CA ASP A 115 33.39 -11.22 -2.88
C ASP A 115 33.09 -11.14 -4.39
N GLY A 116 33.97 -11.71 -5.22
CA GLY A 116 33.76 -11.84 -6.67
C GLY A 116 32.59 -12.76 -7.06
N LEU A 117 32.25 -13.74 -6.22
CA LEU A 117 31.04 -14.56 -6.41
C LEU A 117 29.75 -13.76 -6.10
N LEU A 118 29.82 -12.82 -5.15
CA LEU A 118 28.65 -12.07 -4.67
C LEU A 118 28.25 -10.89 -5.56
N GLU A 119 29.08 -10.50 -6.53
CA GLU A 119 28.74 -9.47 -7.55
C GLU A 119 27.56 -9.90 -8.45
N ASP A 120 27.44 -11.21 -8.74
CA ASP A 120 26.44 -11.78 -9.64
C ASP A 120 25.15 -12.21 -8.90
N ALA A 121 24.00 -11.80 -9.46
CA ALA A 121 22.68 -12.01 -8.85
C ALA A 121 22.19 -13.48 -8.88
N GLY A 122 22.70 -14.31 -9.79
CA GLY A 122 22.41 -15.74 -9.85
C GLY A 122 23.11 -16.52 -8.73
N TRP A 123 24.35 -16.16 -8.42
CA TRP A 123 25.08 -16.72 -7.29
C TRP A 123 24.53 -16.24 -5.95
N ARG A 124 24.16 -14.95 -5.80
CA ARG A 124 23.43 -14.47 -4.61
C ARG A 124 22.16 -15.29 -4.34
N LYS A 125 21.36 -15.56 -5.38
CA LYS A 125 20.15 -16.42 -5.28
C LYS A 125 20.45 -17.85 -4.82
N MET A 126 21.59 -18.44 -5.22
CA MET A 126 22.03 -19.75 -4.72
C MET A 126 22.38 -19.67 -3.21
N MET A 127 23.15 -18.65 -2.80
CA MET A 127 23.53 -18.45 -1.39
C MET A 127 22.30 -18.25 -0.50
N TYR A 128 21.28 -17.53 -0.99
CA TYR A 128 19.99 -17.41 -0.30
C TYR A 128 19.33 -18.79 -0.09
N ARG A 129 19.15 -19.59 -1.15
CA ARG A 129 18.55 -20.94 -1.07
C ARG A 129 19.31 -21.86 -0.12
N LEU A 130 20.65 -21.83 -0.17
CA LEU A 130 21.50 -22.62 0.73
C LEU A 130 21.32 -22.19 2.17
N SER A 131 21.24 -20.88 2.45
CA SER A 131 21.02 -20.38 3.81
C SER A 131 19.68 -20.82 4.41
N GLU A 132 18.61 -20.92 3.60
CA GLU A 132 17.30 -21.40 4.06
C GLU A 132 17.29 -22.92 4.33
N ARG A 133 18.25 -23.69 3.79
CA ARG A 133 18.47 -25.12 4.11
C ARG A 133 19.47 -25.35 5.25
N HIS A 134 20.44 -24.45 5.42
CA HIS A 134 21.59 -24.61 6.34
C HIS A 134 21.84 -23.34 7.17
N VAL A 135 20.88 -23.02 8.06
CA VAL A 135 20.87 -21.78 8.87
C VAL A 135 22.09 -21.65 9.81
N ASP A 136 22.65 -22.77 10.25
CA ASP A 136 23.77 -22.80 11.21
C ASP A 136 25.15 -22.56 10.56
N CYS A 137 25.25 -22.55 9.22
CA CYS A 137 26.54 -22.53 8.51
C CYS A 137 27.23 -21.16 8.57
N ALA A 138 28.45 -21.12 9.11
CA ALA A 138 29.20 -19.90 9.36
C ALA A 138 29.48 -19.11 8.08
N LEU A 139 29.91 -19.78 6.99
CA LEU A 139 30.24 -19.11 5.73
C LEU A 139 29.01 -18.49 5.07
N LEU A 140 27.84 -19.16 5.11
CA LEU A 140 26.60 -18.61 4.58
C LEU A 140 26.12 -17.39 5.38
N ASN A 141 26.31 -17.44 6.71
CA ASN A 141 25.90 -16.38 7.63
C ASN A 141 26.71 -15.09 7.42
N GLU A 142 28.02 -15.19 7.17
CA GLU A 142 28.84 -14.02 6.83
C GLU A 142 28.67 -13.58 5.36
N ALA A 143 28.42 -14.52 4.43
CA ALA A 143 28.06 -14.16 3.05
C ALA A 143 26.81 -13.28 2.98
N ILE A 144 25.73 -13.63 3.70
CA ILE A 144 24.51 -12.79 3.80
C ILE A 144 24.83 -11.39 4.34
N GLN A 145 25.71 -11.29 5.35
CA GLN A 145 26.15 -9.99 5.86
C GLN A 145 26.94 -9.17 4.84
N ARG A 146 27.83 -9.80 4.05
CA ARG A 146 28.54 -9.10 2.96
C ARG A 146 27.61 -8.64 1.85
N ILE A 147 26.60 -9.43 1.47
CA ILE A 147 25.57 -9.02 0.48
C ILE A 147 24.76 -7.81 1.01
N ALA A 148 24.41 -7.79 2.30
CA ALA A 148 23.74 -6.64 2.91
C ALA A 148 24.65 -5.38 2.96
N ALA A 149 25.96 -5.57 3.09
CA ALA A 149 26.95 -4.50 3.08
C ALA A 149 27.22 -3.93 1.68
N SER A 150 27.29 -4.78 0.64
CA SER A 150 27.53 -4.37 -0.75
C SER A 150 26.32 -3.67 -1.41
N GLY A 151 25.13 -3.76 -0.80
CA GLY A 151 23.98 -2.91 -1.13
C GLY A 151 22.74 -3.65 -1.62
N HIS A 152 22.80 -4.97 -1.82
CA HIS A 152 21.69 -5.80 -2.33
C HIS A 152 20.63 -6.11 -1.25
N ARG A 153 20.24 -5.10 -0.48
CA ARG A 153 19.42 -5.22 0.73
C ARG A 153 17.96 -5.56 0.42
N ASP A 154 17.43 -5.04 -0.68
CA ASP A 154 16.05 -5.29 -1.10
C ASP A 154 15.85 -6.73 -1.60
N GLU A 155 16.91 -7.37 -2.14
CA GLU A 155 16.91 -8.81 -2.44
C GLU A 155 16.79 -9.64 -1.16
N ILE A 156 17.49 -9.24 -0.09
CA ILE A 156 17.52 -9.94 1.19
C ILE A 156 16.20 -9.73 1.97
N ALA A 157 15.56 -8.57 1.87
CA ALA A 157 14.37 -8.21 2.65
C ALA A 157 13.21 -9.22 2.53
N GLY A 158 13.12 -9.97 1.42
CA GLY A 158 12.12 -11.01 1.21
C GLY A 158 12.42 -12.38 1.84
N LEU A 159 13.64 -12.65 2.29
CA LEU A 159 14.12 -13.97 2.71
C LEU A 159 13.75 -14.33 4.15
N SER A 160 13.70 -15.62 4.48
CA SER A 160 13.51 -16.06 5.87
C SER A 160 14.74 -15.81 6.72
N THR A 161 15.93 -16.13 6.22
CA THR A 161 17.21 -15.97 6.92
C THR A 161 17.57 -14.53 7.26
N ALA A 162 17.05 -13.55 6.51
CA ALA A 162 17.15 -12.12 6.85
C ALA A 162 16.60 -11.79 8.25
N SER A 163 15.64 -12.57 8.76
CA SER A 163 15.06 -12.41 10.10
C SER A 163 15.88 -13.05 11.23
N SER A 164 16.92 -13.82 10.91
CA SER A 164 17.81 -14.47 11.88
C SER A 164 18.93 -13.53 12.37
N TYR A 165 19.46 -12.66 11.50
CA TYR A 165 20.58 -11.78 11.83
C TYR A 165 20.09 -10.37 12.17
N LEU A 166 20.22 -9.99 13.45
CA LEU A 166 19.74 -8.70 13.98
C LEU A 166 20.22 -7.49 13.16
N LYS A 167 21.49 -7.48 12.74
CA LYS A 167 22.12 -6.43 11.92
C LYS A 167 21.48 -6.29 10.54
N VAL A 168 21.23 -7.41 9.87
CA VAL A 168 20.58 -7.45 8.55
C VAL A 168 19.13 -6.99 8.68
N PHE A 169 18.41 -7.54 9.66
CA PHE A 169 17.04 -7.14 9.95
C PHE A 169 16.91 -5.65 10.30
N SER A 170 17.84 -5.08 11.08
CA SER A 170 17.81 -3.66 11.42
C SER A 170 18.01 -2.75 10.21
N GLU A 171 18.94 -3.08 9.30
CA GLU A 171 19.13 -2.29 8.07
C GLU A 171 17.90 -2.36 7.15
N VAL A 172 17.27 -3.53 7.01
CA VAL A 172 16.01 -3.69 6.27
C VAL A 172 14.88 -2.90 6.92
N LEU A 173 14.73 -2.98 8.25
CA LEU A 173 13.73 -2.24 9.02
C LEU A 173 13.90 -0.72 8.86
N PHE A 174 15.13 -0.21 8.99
CA PHE A 174 15.42 1.22 8.83
C PHE A 174 15.28 1.69 7.37
N SER A 175 15.59 0.85 6.37
CA SER A 175 15.31 1.15 4.96
C SER A 175 13.80 1.32 4.71
N ALA A 176 13.00 0.36 5.19
CA ALA A 176 11.55 0.41 5.05
C ALA A 176 10.93 1.60 5.81
N LEU A 177 11.41 1.91 7.02
CA LEU A 177 10.98 3.09 7.78
C LEU A 177 11.31 4.41 7.07
N ARG A 178 12.48 4.51 6.43
CA ARG A 178 12.84 5.70 5.62
C ARG A 178 11.89 5.87 4.43
N ARG A 179 11.55 4.78 3.73
CA ARG A 179 10.56 4.83 2.63
C ARG A 179 9.20 5.34 3.12
N LEU A 180 8.68 4.77 4.20
CA LEU A 180 7.38 5.17 4.79
C LEU A 180 7.34 6.62 5.29
N PHE A 181 8.49 7.22 5.64
CA PHE A 181 8.55 8.61 6.12
C PHE A 181 8.31 9.66 5.01
N HIS A 182 8.48 9.28 3.74
CA HIS A 182 8.24 10.16 2.59
C HIS A 182 6.85 9.99 1.96
N GLU A 183 6.06 9.01 2.39
CA GLU A 183 4.70 8.77 1.90
C GLU A 183 3.65 9.67 2.57
N ASP A 184 2.56 9.91 1.86
CA ASP A 184 1.34 10.52 2.42
C ASP A 184 0.43 9.47 3.07
N ASP A 185 -0.69 9.90 3.66
CA ASP A 185 -1.62 9.00 4.37
C ASP A 185 -2.14 7.83 3.52
N ALA A 186 -2.25 8.00 2.20
CA ALA A 186 -2.73 6.97 1.27
C ALA A 186 -1.60 6.04 0.80
N GLY A 187 -0.41 6.58 0.50
CA GLY A 187 0.78 5.77 0.17
C GLY A 187 1.23 4.92 1.36
N LEU A 188 1.12 5.47 2.57
CA LEU A 188 1.36 4.76 3.82
C LEU A 188 0.42 3.55 3.97
N GLU A 189 -0.87 3.71 3.67
CA GLU A 189 -1.85 2.61 3.73
C GLU A 189 -1.61 1.53 2.66
N GLN A 190 -1.06 1.89 1.50
CA GLN A 190 -0.65 0.95 0.46
C GLN A 190 0.66 0.20 0.80
N CYS A 191 1.63 0.85 1.45
CA CYS A 191 2.92 0.24 1.84
C CYS A 191 2.87 -0.52 3.18
N LEU A 192 1.94 -0.18 4.08
CA LEU A 192 1.78 -0.82 5.40
C LEU A 192 1.69 -2.36 5.39
N PRO A 193 1.00 -3.02 4.45
CA PRO A 193 0.91 -4.48 4.41
C PRO A 193 2.26 -5.20 4.26
N GLU A 194 3.16 -4.67 3.43
CA GLU A 194 4.47 -5.28 3.16
C GLU A 194 5.45 -4.94 4.30
N PHE A 195 5.44 -3.71 4.82
CA PHE A 195 6.18 -3.34 6.03
C PHE A 195 5.81 -4.25 7.23
N ALA A 196 4.51 -4.51 7.41
CA ALA A 196 4.03 -5.37 8.48
C ALA A 196 4.37 -6.85 8.26
N LYS A 197 4.40 -7.33 7.01
CA LYS A 197 4.88 -8.69 6.65
C LYS A 197 6.38 -8.87 6.98
N ILE A 198 7.21 -7.86 6.74
CA ILE A 198 8.63 -7.84 7.16
C ILE A 198 8.72 -7.87 8.69
N CYS A 199 8.11 -6.89 9.38
CA CYS A 199 8.22 -6.75 10.83
C CYS A 199 7.69 -7.96 11.59
N CYS A 200 6.51 -8.46 11.20
CA CYS A 200 5.81 -9.50 11.93
C CYS A 200 6.29 -10.92 11.58
N ARG A 201 7.32 -11.11 10.72
CA ARG A 201 7.70 -12.44 10.19
C ARG A 201 7.88 -13.48 11.28
N ASN A 202 8.63 -13.15 12.33
CA ASN A 202 8.81 -13.97 13.53
C ASN A 202 8.31 -13.22 14.79
N VAL A 203 8.08 -13.95 15.89
CA VAL A 203 7.74 -13.34 17.18
C VAL A 203 8.85 -12.41 17.67
N GLN A 204 10.11 -12.80 17.45
CA GLN A 204 11.29 -12.01 17.82
C GLN A 204 11.40 -10.71 17.00
N THR A 205 11.20 -10.76 15.68
CA THR A 205 11.22 -9.55 14.84
C THR A 205 10.07 -8.61 15.18
N TYR A 206 8.88 -9.13 15.49
CA TYR A 206 7.75 -8.32 15.96
C TYR A 206 8.09 -7.58 17.26
N ILE A 207 8.60 -8.28 18.27
CA ILE A 207 8.98 -7.67 19.57
C ILE A 207 10.10 -6.64 19.37
N PHE A 208 11.10 -6.91 18.53
CA PHE A 208 12.17 -5.96 18.25
C PHE A 208 11.66 -4.71 17.51
N SER A 209 10.90 -4.86 16.42
CA SER A 209 10.29 -3.72 15.71
C SER A 209 9.36 -2.91 16.61
N GLN A 210 8.59 -3.56 17.49
CA GLN A 210 7.75 -2.90 18.49
C GLN A 210 8.59 -2.11 19.51
N ALA A 211 9.70 -2.66 20.01
CA ALA A 211 10.59 -1.98 20.95
C ALA A 211 11.28 -0.75 20.31
N VAL A 212 11.73 -0.88 19.05
CA VAL A 212 12.32 0.21 18.27
C VAL A 212 11.29 1.31 18.01
N LEU A 213 10.08 0.95 17.56
CA LEU A 213 8.99 1.92 17.32
C LEU A 213 8.49 2.58 18.61
N TYR A 214 8.45 1.86 19.73
CA TYR A 214 8.12 2.43 21.04
C TYR A 214 9.14 3.50 21.43
N ARG A 215 10.44 3.20 21.36
CA ARG A 215 11.49 4.18 21.69
C ARG A 215 11.55 5.38 20.75
N LEU A 216 11.34 5.18 19.46
CA LEU A 216 11.32 6.28 18.49
C LEU A 216 10.02 7.10 18.53
N ALA A 217 8.95 6.59 19.17
CA ALA A 217 7.71 7.33 19.38
C ALA A 217 7.81 8.37 20.51
N ASP A 218 8.77 8.23 21.44
CA ASP A 218 9.06 9.19 22.52
C ASP A 218 9.69 10.50 21.98
N GLU A 219 10.34 10.44 20.81
CA GLU A 219 11.02 11.57 20.17
C GLU A 219 10.02 12.61 19.58
N PRO A 220 10.38 13.91 19.51
CA PRO A 220 9.51 14.93 18.96
C PRO A 220 9.20 14.67 17.48
N ARG A 221 7.89 14.57 17.17
CA ARG A 221 7.28 14.11 15.89
C ARG A 221 7.10 12.59 15.75
N GLY A 222 7.40 11.78 16.78
CA GLY A 222 7.21 10.32 16.80
C GLY A 222 5.77 9.79 16.62
N GLY A 223 4.75 10.66 16.56
CA GLY A 223 3.33 10.25 16.42
C GLY A 223 3.00 9.43 15.16
N GLN A 224 3.74 9.61 14.05
CA GLN A 224 3.61 8.73 12.88
C GLN A 224 4.05 7.28 13.20
N LEU A 225 5.07 7.13 14.06
CA LEU A 225 5.57 5.82 14.48
C LEU A 225 4.61 5.13 15.47
N GLN A 226 3.82 5.89 16.23
CA GLN A 226 2.68 5.34 17.00
C GLN A 226 1.61 4.74 16.09
N ARG A 227 1.27 5.39 14.95
CA ARG A 227 0.38 4.80 13.93
C ARG A 227 0.96 3.52 13.34
N LEU A 228 2.26 3.49 13.02
CA LEU A 228 2.93 2.25 12.58
C LEU A 228 2.88 1.16 13.65
N ARG A 229 3.17 1.49 14.91
CA ARG A 229 3.12 0.54 16.05
C ARG A 229 1.75 -0.12 16.17
N LYS A 230 0.67 0.69 16.12
CA LYS A 230 -0.72 0.22 16.14
C LYS A 230 -1.08 -0.60 14.90
N ALA A 231 -0.60 -0.23 13.71
CA ALA A 231 -0.82 -1.00 12.49
C ALA A 231 -0.17 -2.41 12.54
N LEU A 232 1.02 -2.51 13.16
CA LEU A 232 1.65 -3.81 13.43
C LEU A 232 0.86 -4.64 14.46
N GLU A 233 0.35 -4.04 15.54
CA GLU A 233 -0.54 -4.71 16.51
C GLU A 233 -1.78 -5.29 15.82
N ILE A 234 -2.44 -4.49 14.97
CA ILE A 234 -3.62 -4.89 14.18
C ILE A 234 -3.26 -6.06 13.24
N HIS A 235 -2.12 -6.00 12.54
CA HIS A 235 -1.69 -7.09 11.66
C HIS A 235 -1.46 -8.41 12.41
N VAL A 236 -0.83 -8.39 13.60
CA VAL A 236 -0.61 -9.61 14.40
C VAL A 236 -1.92 -10.15 14.98
N ARG A 237 -2.81 -9.28 15.44
CA ARG A 237 -4.14 -9.67 15.93
C ARG A 237 -4.97 -10.31 14.82
N ASP A 238 -5.11 -9.63 13.68
CA ASP A 238 -6.14 -9.94 12.68
C ASP A 238 -5.63 -10.91 11.59
N LYS A 239 -4.36 -10.81 11.16
CA LYS A 239 -3.78 -11.72 10.13
C LYS A 239 -3.02 -12.91 10.72
N ARG A 240 -2.42 -12.79 11.91
CA ARG A 240 -1.72 -13.89 12.59
C ARG A 240 -2.52 -14.54 13.73
N GLN A 241 -3.76 -14.11 13.94
CA GLN A 241 -4.69 -14.68 14.94
C GLN A 241 -4.05 -14.82 16.35
N SER A 242 -3.14 -13.89 16.68
CA SER A 242 -2.27 -13.96 17.87
C SER A 242 -2.52 -12.80 18.84
N PRO A 243 -3.76 -12.58 19.34
CA PRO A 243 -4.09 -11.47 20.23
C PRO A 243 -3.31 -11.52 21.56
N GLU A 244 -3.02 -12.73 22.05
CA GLU A 244 -2.23 -12.97 23.26
C GLU A 244 -0.84 -12.33 23.21
N LEU A 245 -0.15 -12.42 22.06
CA LEU A 245 1.15 -11.77 21.85
C LEU A 245 1.02 -10.25 21.92
N VAL A 246 -0.02 -9.68 21.32
CA VAL A 246 -0.30 -8.24 21.38
C VAL A 246 -0.61 -7.81 22.83
N ARG A 247 -1.39 -8.59 23.58
CA ARG A 247 -1.73 -8.31 24.98
C ARG A 247 -0.49 -8.30 25.89
N VAL A 248 0.37 -9.31 25.78
CA VAL A 248 1.63 -9.39 26.54
C VAL A 248 2.56 -8.23 26.17
N VAL A 249 2.76 -7.97 24.88
CA VAL A 249 3.66 -6.90 24.42
C VAL A 249 3.16 -5.50 24.84
N ARG A 250 1.85 -5.23 24.77
CA ARG A 250 1.29 -3.96 25.28
C ARG A 250 1.40 -3.84 26.80
N ALA A 251 1.21 -4.93 27.54
CA ALA A 251 1.38 -4.92 29.00
C ALA A 251 2.84 -4.58 29.39
N LEU A 252 3.83 -5.12 28.67
CA LEU A 252 5.25 -4.84 28.87
C LEU A 252 5.62 -3.37 28.60
N PHE A 253 5.11 -2.76 27.51
CA PHE A 253 5.45 -1.37 27.16
C PHE A 253 4.65 -0.31 27.91
N SER A 254 3.42 -0.59 28.33
CA SER A 254 2.56 0.43 28.95
C SER A 254 2.89 0.73 30.43
N GLY A 255 3.61 -0.16 31.11
CA GLY A 255 3.94 -0.03 32.54
C GLY A 255 2.73 -0.11 33.48
N LEU A 256 1.56 -0.52 32.97
CA LEU A 256 0.30 -0.53 33.69
C LEU A 256 0.21 -1.64 34.75
N PRO A 257 -0.57 -1.46 35.83
CA PRO A 257 -1.02 -2.55 36.68
C PRO A 257 -1.70 -3.63 35.85
N ALA A 258 -1.40 -4.91 36.13
CA ALA A 258 -1.89 -6.04 35.33
C ALA A 258 -3.42 -6.05 35.16
N ASP A 259 -4.18 -5.72 36.21
CA ASP A 259 -5.63 -5.61 36.18
C ASP A 259 -6.14 -4.60 35.13
N VAL A 260 -5.45 -3.46 34.99
CA VAL A 260 -5.79 -2.40 34.03
C VAL A 260 -5.40 -2.81 32.61
N ALA A 261 -4.20 -3.37 32.42
CA ALA A 261 -3.75 -3.87 31.12
C ALA A 261 -4.65 -5.00 30.59
N ASN A 262 -5.10 -5.90 31.48
CA ASN A 262 -6.05 -6.96 31.18
C ASN A 262 -7.45 -6.40 30.89
N ALA A 263 -7.94 -5.44 31.67
CA ALA A 263 -9.23 -4.78 31.42
C ALA A 263 -9.26 -4.15 30.02
N ILE A 264 -8.33 -3.23 29.71
CA ILE A 264 -8.25 -2.54 28.40
C ILE A 264 -8.14 -3.55 27.26
N SER A 265 -7.25 -4.54 27.36
CA SER A 265 -7.09 -5.55 26.31
C SER A 265 -8.36 -6.37 26.11
N SER A 266 -9.05 -6.77 27.18
CA SER A 266 -10.31 -7.51 27.08
C SER A 266 -11.48 -6.66 26.52
N VAL A 267 -11.45 -5.33 26.71
CA VAL A 267 -12.39 -4.40 26.07
C VAL A 267 -12.16 -4.34 24.56
N LEU A 268 -10.90 -4.29 24.11
CA LEU A 268 -10.57 -4.31 22.68
C LEU A 268 -10.89 -5.65 22.02
N GLU A 269 -10.58 -6.77 22.68
CA GLU A 269 -10.94 -8.13 22.21
C GLU A 269 -12.45 -8.29 22.03
N ARG A 270 -13.25 -7.81 22.99
CA ARG A 270 -14.73 -7.91 22.97
C ARG A 270 -15.41 -6.82 22.14
N LYS A 271 -14.68 -5.76 21.76
CA LYS A 271 -15.19 -4.49 21.19
C LYS A 271 -16.36 -3.90 21.99
N ARG A 272 -16.38 -4.16 23.30
CA ARG A 272 -17.42 -3.78 24.26
C ARG A 272 -16.81 -3.66 25.65
N ILE A 273 -17.25 -2.66 26.40
CA ILE A 273 -16.78 -2.36 27.75
C ILE A 273 -17.88 -2.66 28.78
N SER A 274 -17.54 -3.30 29.90
CA SER A 274 -18.51 -3.55 30.97
C SER A 274 -18.55 -2.39 31.97
N PRO A 275 -19.67 -2.21 32.70
CA PRO A 275 -19.74 -1.27 33.82
C PRO A 275 -18.69 -1.53 34.91
N GLY A 276 -18.21 -2.77 35.06
CA GLY A 276 -17.14 -3.12 36.00
C GLY A 276 -15.78 -2.56 35.56
N ASP A 277 -15.46 -2.71 34.27
CA ASP A 277 -14.21 -2.19 33.68
C ASP A 277 -14.14 -0.67 33.83
N VAL A 278 -15.24 0.05 33.56
CA VAL A 278 -15.33 1.51 33.76
C VAL A 278 -15.06 1.93 35.20
N VAL A 279 -15.63 1.21 36.17
CA VAL A 279 -15.44 1.53 37.59
C VAL A 279 -14.00 1.20 38.04
N LEU A 280 -13.40 0.13 37.52
CA LEU A 280 -11.99 -0.19 37.74
C LEU A 280 -11.06 0.88 37.15
N LEU A 281 -11.26 1.25 35.88
CA LEU A 281 -10.44 2.25 35.19
C LEU A 281 -10.54 3.62 35.85
N HIS A 282 -11.75 4.13 36.09
CA HIS A 282 -11.93 5.40 36.79
C HIS A 282 -11.31 5.34 38.19
N ARG A 283 -11.49 4.26 38.96
CA ARG A 283 -10.87 4.15 40.29
C ARG A 283 -9.34 4.26 40.22
N THR A 284 -8.71 3.67 39.21
CA THR A 284 -7.25 3.66 39.08
C THR A 284 -6.69 4.96 38.50
N TYR A 285 -7.38 5.60 37.56
CA TYR A 285 -6.94 6.88 36.98
C TYR A 285 -7.26 8.11 37.86
N THR A 286 -8.24 8.04 38.77
CA THR A 286 -8.44 9.05 39.84
C THR A 286 -7.50 8.83 41.05
N ALA A 287 -6.81 7.68 41.13
CA ALA A 287 -5.85 7.42 42.19
C ALA A 287 -4.48 8.02 41.87
N LYS A 288 -3.72 8.42 42.91
CA LYS A 288 -2.34 8.91 42.77
C LYS A 288 -1.33 7.87 43.26
N PRO A 289 -0.20 7.64 42.56
CA PRO A 289 0.20 8.24 41.29
C PRO A 289 -0.67 7.78 40.12
N VAL A 290 -0.96 8.70 39.20
CA VAL A 290 -1.78 8.43 38.02
C VAL A 290 -0.95 7.63 37.00
N PRO A 291 -1.46 6.52 36.44
CA PRO A 291 -0.73 5.75 35.42
C PRO A 291 -0.65 6.48 34.07
N THR A 292 0.17 5.95 33.16
CA THR A 292 0.36 6.46 31.79
C THR A 292 -0.98 6.65 31.07
N ILE A 293 -1.14 7.80 30.38
CA ILE A 293 -2.39 8.16 29.69
C ILE A 293 -2.49 7.49 28.30
N GLU A 294 -1.35 7.18 27.68
CA GLU A 294 -1.26 6.58 26.33
C GLU A 294 -2.25 5.39 26.09
N PRO A 295 -2.42 4.42 27.02
CA PRO A 295 -3.32 3.28 26.79
C PRO A 295 -4.82 3.63 26.77
N LEU A 296 -5.22 4.78 27.34
CA LEU A 296 -6.59 5.30 27.21
C LEU A 296 -6.82 6.03 25.87
N ARG A 297 -5.75 6.42 25.18
CA ARG A 297 -5.79 7.14 23.89
C ARG A 297 -5.80 6.20 22.68
N ASP A 298 -5.90 4.89 22.89
CA ASP A 298 -6.11 3.93 21.81
C ASP A 298 -7.42 4.23 21.07
N ALA A 299 -7.35 4.48 19.76
CA ALA A 299 -8.49 4.85 18.95
C ALA A 299 -9.61 3.79 18.96
N GLU A 300 -9.28 2.50 19.07
CA GLU A 300 -10.29 1.43 19.18
C GLU A 300 -10.98 1.47 20.56
N PHE A 301 -10.27 1.88 21.62
CA PHE A 301 -10.83 2.00 22.97
C PHE A 301 -11.74 3.23 23.08
N LEU A 302 -11.32 4.36 22.50
CA LEU A 302 -12.15 5.57 22.41
C LEU A 302 -13.41 5.35 21.56
N ASP A 303 -13.33 4.60 20.45
CA ASP A 303 -14.52 4.26 19.65
C ASP A 303 -15.53 3.40 20.44
N VAL A 304 -15.03 2.44 21.23
CA VAL A 304 -15.88 1.62 22.13
C VAL A 304 -16.51 2.47 23.23
N LEU A 305 -15.79 3.43 23.83
CA LEU A 305 -16.35 4.37 24.82
C LEU A 305 -17.40 5.30 24.21
N LEU A 306 -17.14 5.88 23.03
CA LEU A 306 -18.09 6.74 22.33
C LEU A 306 -19.35 5.97 21.94
N THR A 307 -19.20 4.75 21.41
CA THR A 307 -20.33 3.87 21.06
C THR A 307 -21.13 3.50 22.32
N ALA A 308 -20.46 3.15 23.43
CA ALA A 308 -21.11 2.83 24.71
C ALA A 308 -22.01 3.97 25.23
N VAL A 309 -21.65 5.23 24.95
CA VAL A 309 -22.37 6.42 25.41
C VAL A 309 -23.42 6.91 24.41
N PHE A 310 -23.05 7.10 23.14
CA PHE A 310 -23.84 7.85 22.15
C PHE A 310 -24.65 6.96 21.19
N THR A 311 -24.39 5.64 21.14
CA THR A 311 -25.09 4.69 20.25
C THR A 311 -26.10 3.81 21.00
N HIS A 312 -25.84 3.45 22.26
CA HIS A 312 -26.75 2.59 23.02
C HIS A 312 -27.97 3.36 23.58
N PRO A 313 -29.13 2.70 23.74
CA PRO A 313 -30.33 3.34 24.28
C PRO A 313 -30.07 3.85 25.71
N VAL A 314 -30.24 5.16 25.89
CA VAL A 314 -29.91 5.94 27.10
C VAL A 314 -30.57 5.43 28.39
N GLU A 315 -31.63 4.63 28.27
CA GLU A 315 -32.35 4.00 29.37
C GLU A 315 -31.57 2.82 30.00
N ALA A 316 -30.60 2.22 29.29
CA ALA A 316 -29.87 1.03 29.73
C ALA A 316 -28.71 1.31 30.72
N ILE A 317 -28.15 2.52 30.74
CA ILE A 317 -26.96 2.86 31.55
C ILE A 317 -27.33 3.82 32.69
N ARG A 318 -27.14 3.37 33.94
CA ARG A 318 -27.34 4.16 35.17
C ARG A 318 -26.55 5.47 35.12
N LYS A 319 -27.17 6.58 35.52
CA LYS A 319 -26.58 7.94 35.47
C LYS A 319 -25.19 8.03 36.13
N GLU A 320 -25.03 7.46 37.32
CA GLU A 320 -23.76 7.40 38.06
C GLU A 320 -22.61 6.76 37.28
N ILE A 321 -22.92 5.73 36.48
CA ILE A 321 -21.92 5.01 35.69
C ILE A 321 -21.63 5.79 34.40
N ARG A 322 -22.65 6.45 33.82
CA ARG A 322 -22.50 7.31 32.64
C ARG A 322 -21.58 8.50 32.89
N ALA A 323 -21.68 9.14 34.05
CA ALA A 323 -20.73 10.19 34.45
C ALA A 323 -19.27 9.68 34.41
N LYS A 324 -19.04 8.42 34.79
CA LYS A 324 -17.71 7.79 34.73
C LYS A 324 -17.24 7.47 33.30
N TYR A 325 -18.15 7.13 32.39
CA TYR A 325 -17.83 7.05 30.95
C TYR A 325 -17.42 8.43 30.40
N MET A 326 -18.17 9.48 30.72
CA MET A 326 -17.87 10.85 30.28
C MET A 326 -16.56 11.36 30.86
N TRP A 327 -16.30 11.12 32.15
CA TRP A 327 -15.03 11.47 32.78
C TRP A 327 -13.85 10.74 32.14
N LEU A 328 -13.96 9.45 31.82
CA LEU A 328 -12.88 8.72 31.12
C LEU A 328 -12.62 9.25 29.70
N LEU A 329 -13.66 9.62 28.95
CA LEU A 329 -13.54 10.25 27.63
C LEU A 329 -12.87 11.64 27.72
N ALA A 330 -13.31 12.47 28.67
CA ALA A 330 -12.74 13.78 28.94
C ALA A 330 -11.29 13.68 29.42
N PHE A 331 -10.98 12.78 30.36
CA PHE A 331 -9.63 12.55 30.87
C PHE A 331 -8.67 12.10 29.76
N ALA A 332 -9.06 11.09 28.96
CA ALA A 332 -8.21 10.58 27.88
C ALA A 332 -7.86 11.65 26.81
N THR A 333 -8.77 12.61 26.57
CA THR A 333 -8.64 13.61 25.49
C THR A 333 -8.15 14.98 25.94
N ALA A 334 -8.46 15.41 27.16
CA ALA A 334 -8.12 16.74 27.68
C ALA A 334 -6.95 16.75 28.68
N ALA A 335 -6.71 15.65 29.42
CA ALA A 335 -5.64 15.63 30.41
C ALA A 335 -4.26 15.59 29.73
N MET A 336 -3.31 16.42 30.18
CA MET A 336 -1.96 16.50 29.59
C MET A 336 -0.91 15.93 30.55
N GLN A 337 -0.24 14.86 30.13
CA GLN A 337 0.89 14.30 30.87
C GLN A 337 2.14 15.14 30.57
N GLN A 338 2.70 15.78 31.59
CA GLN A 338 3.91 16.58 31.53
C GLN A 338 5.17 15.67 31.62
N PRO A 339 6.35 16.10 31.12
CA PRO A 339 7.56 15.27 31.11
C PRO A 339 8.14 14.96 32.50
N ASN A 340 7.63 15.59 33.56
CA ASN A 340 7.93 15.23 34.95
C ASN A 340 7.06 14.07 35.48
N GLY A 341 6.10 13.58 34.70
CA GLY A 341 5.14 12.54 35.08
C GLY A 341 3.85 13.06 35.74
N GLU A 342 3.73 14.37 35.98
CA GLU A 342 2.49 14.96 36.49
C GLU A 342 1.44 15.08 35.37
N VAL A 343 0.17 15.10 35.77
CA VAL A 343 -0.97 15.20 34.85
C VAL A 343 -1.72 16.49 35.13
N ASP A 344 -1.84 17.35 34.12
CA ASP A 344 -2.72 18.51 34.14
C ASP A 344 -4.14 18.07 33.76
N GLU A 345 -5.08 18.23 34.69
CA GLU A 345 -6.49 17.87 34.57
C GLU A 345 -7.39 19.10 34.29
N SER A 346 -6.82 20.30 34.11
CA SER A 346 -7.55 21.60 34.12
C SER A 346 -8.67 21.74 33.08
N GLN A 347 -8.63 20.99 31.97
CA GLN A 347 -9.68 21.00 30.94
C GLN A 347 -10.63 19.79 30.99
N VAL A 348 -10.44 18.85 31.93
CA VAL A 348 -11.24 17.62 32.03
C VAL A 348 -12.68 17.92 32.44
N GLU A 349 -12.91 18.77 33.45
CA GLU A 349 -14.27 19.13 33.89
C GLU A 349 -15.05 19.89 32.80
N ALA A 350 -14.39 20.79 32.08
CA ALA A 350 -15.00 21.56 30.98
C ALA A 350 -15.38 20.66 29.79
N THR A 351 -14.51 19.73 29.41
CA THR A 351 -14.77 18.78 28.32
C THR A 351 -15.80 17.71 28.71
N GLN A 352 -15.81 17.25 29.97
CA GLN A 352 -16.90 16.41 30.49
C GLN A 352 -18.24 17.12 30.41
N THR A 353 -18.32 18.38 30.87
CA THR A 353 -19.56 19.18 30.85
C THR A 353 -20.08 19.35 29.42
N ALA A 354 -19.20 19.65 28.46
CA ALA A 354 -19.58 19.76 27.05
C ALA A 354 -20.09 18.43 26.45
N LEU A 355 -19.52 17.29 26.84
CA LEU A 355 -19.99 15.97 26.43
C LEU A 355 -21.34 15.59 27.07
N GLU A 356 -21.57 15.94 28.34
CA GLU A 356 -22.85 15.72 29.02
C GLU A 356 -23.97 16.58 28.41
N GLU A 357 -23.71 17.86 28.11
CA GLU A 357 -24.65 18.74 27.41
C GLU A 357 -24.97 18.22 25.99
N LEU A 358 -23.94 17.82 25.21
CA LEU A 358 -24.13 17.18 23.90
C LEU A 358 -24.99 15.91 24.00
N HIS A 359 -24.75 15.06 25.01
CA HIS A 359 -25.53 13.84 25.26
C HIS A 359 -27.00 14.12 25.58
N THR A 360 -27.33 15.29 26.16
CA THR A 360 -28.73 15.70 26.36
C THR A 360 -29.39 16.24 25.09
N LEU A 361 -28.61 16.77 24.14
CA LEU A 361 -29.12 17.31 22.87
C LEU A 361 -29.39 16.21 21.83
N LEU A 362 -28.56 15.16 21.79
CA LEU A 362 -28.66 14.12 20.76
C LEU A 362 -29.82 13.13 21.03
N PRO A 363 -30.83 13.03 20.13
CA PRO A 363 -32.02 12.24 20.38
C PRO A 363 -31.80 10.73 20.16
N VAL A 364 -32.27 9.95 21.14
CA VAL A 364 -32.30 8.46 21.11
C VAL A 364 -33.39 7.92 20.18
N LYS A 365 -34.48 8.68 20.04
CA LYS A 365 -35.62 8.37 19.15
C LYS A 365 -35.69 9.50 18.13
N TYR A 366 -35.09 9.27 16.98
CA TYR A 366 -34.98 10.25 15.90
C TYR A 366 -36.34 10.46 15.24
N THR A 367 -36.91 11.65 15.42
CA THR A 367 -37.97 12.19 14.54
C THR A 367 -37.36 13.34 13.75
N LEU A 368 -37.80 13.58 12.52
CA LEU A 368 -37.20 14.60 11.65
C LEU A 368 -37.11 16.00 12.29
N VAL A 369 -38.10 16.37 13.12
CA VAL A 369 -38.10 17.63 13.88
C VAL A 369 -37.04 17.61 14.98
N ALA A 370 -37.03 16.60 15.86
CA ALA A 370 -36.06 16.49 16.94
C ALA A 370 -34.62 16.37 16.40
N LEU A 371 -34.44 15.68 15.28
CA LEU A 371 -33.18 15.56 14.56
C LEU A 371 -32.70 16.93 14.08
N ASN A 372 -33.53 17.68 13.34
CA ASN A 372 -33.14 18.99 12.80
C ASN A 372 -32.88 20.04 13.90
N THR A 373 -33.58 19.98 15.04
CA THR A 373 -33.27 20.82 16.21
C THR A 373 -31.94 20.42 16.84
N ALA A 374 -31.70 19.13 17.11
CA ALA A 374 -30.46 18.66 17.71
C ALA A 374 -29.22 18.94 16.82
N LEU A 375 -29.36 18.76 15.50
CA LEU A 375 -28.29 19.05 14.54
C LEU A 375 -27.90 20.54 14.55
N ARG A 376 -28.86 21.47 14.70
CA ARG A 376 -28.59 22.91 14.80
C ARG A 376 -27.75 23.24 16.03
N GLU A 377 -28.13 22.73 17.20
CA GLU A 377 -27.39 22.99 18.44
C GLU A 377 -26.03 22.26 18.44
N ALA A 378 -25.93 21.08 17.82
CA ALA A 378 -24.67 20.36 17.67
C ALA A 378 -23.61 21.15 16.87
N ILE A 379 -24.01 21.90 15.83
CA ILE A 379 -23.10 22.79 15.05
C ILE A 379 -22.41 23.84 15.95
N MET A 380 -23.04 24.23 17.07
CA MET A 380 -22.45 25.15 18.04
C MET A 380 -21.50 24.48 19.05
N ARG A 381 -21.42 23.14 19.07
CA ARG A 381 -20.68 22.33 20.07
C ARG A 381 -19.59 21.43 19.49
N ILE A 382 -19.55 21.22 18.18
CA ILE A 382 -18.52 20.42 17.49
C ILE A 382 -17.11 21.03 17.53
N ASP A 383 -16.90 22.24 18.06
CA ASP A 383 -15.56 22.86 18.11
C ASP A 383 -14.54 22.03 18.92
N LEU A 384 -15.01 21.26 19.91
CA LEU A 384 -14.18 20.26 20.59
C LEU A 384 -14.05 19.00 19.72
N PRO A 385 -12.82 18.55 19.36
CA PRO A 385 -12.64 17.39 18.48
C PRO A 385 -13.34 16.11 18.98
N ILE A 386 -13.37 15.87 20.30
CA ILE A 386 -14.07 14.73 20.89
C ILE A 386 -15.60 14.85 20.81
N ALA A 387 -16.15 16.06 20.89
CA ALA A 387 -17.58 16.30 20.65
C ALA A 387 -17.94 16.05 19.18
N SER A 388 -17.07 16.46 18.25
CA SER A 388 -17.21 16.14 16.83
C SER A 388 -17.15 14.63 16.56
N MET A 389 -16.25 13.87 17.20
CA MET A 389 -16.21 12.41 17.10
C MET A 389 -17.42 11.71 17.75
N ALA A 390 -17.98 12.27 18.82
CA ALA A 390 -19.23 11.80 19.42
C ALA A 390 -20.43 12.01 18.48
N VAL A 391 -20.54 13.19 17.87
CA VAL A 391 -21.52 13.49 16.82
C VAL A 391 -21.35 12.54 15.63
N LEU A 392 -20.12 12.31 15.15
CA LEU A 392 -19.84 11.40 14.04
C LEU A 392 -20.18 9.94 14.38
N THR A 393 -20.00 9.52 15.63
CA THR A 393 -20.40 8.19 16.14
C THR A 393 -21.91 8.01 16.17
N TRP A 394 -22.64 9.03 16.62
CA TRP A 394 -24.10 9.05 16.59
C TRP A 394 -24.65 9.14 15.15
N LEU A 395 -24.02 9.94 14.27
CA LEU A 395 -24.35 9.99 12.84
C LEU A 395 -24.13 8.63 12.14
N ARG A 396 -23.03 7.93 12.45
CA ARG A 396 -22.78 6.55 12.01
C ARG A 396 -23.94 5.62 12.38
N HIS A 397 -24.42 5.69 13.62
CA HIS A 397 -25.57 4.91 14.05
C HIS A 397 -26.84 5.28 13.28
N VAL A 398 -27.21 6.57 13.27
CA VAL A 398 -28.43 7.07 12.60
C VAL A 398 -28.46 6.72 11.11
N LEU A 399 -27.33 6.82 10.40
CA LEU A 399 -27.26 6.60 8.96
C LEU A 399 -27.13 5.13 8.54
N LEU A 400 -26.49 4.27 9.34
CA LEU A 400 -26.22 2.87 8.94
C LEU A 400 -27.09 1.83 9.68
N ASP A 401 -27.36 2.03 10.97
CA ASP A 401 -28.08 1.05 11.80
C ASP A 401 -29.60 1.29 11.84
N THR A 402 -30.09 2.36 11.19
CA THR A 402 -31.51 2.75 11.19
C THR A 402 -32.05 3.00 9.79
N PRO A 403 -33.36 2.83 9.53
CA PRO A 403 -34.00 3.09 8.22
C PRO A 403 -34.16 4.60 7.93
N PHE A 404 -33.14 5.41 8.24
CA PHE A 404 -33.13 6.85 8.00
C PHE A 404 -33.32 7.18 6.51
N TYR A 405 -32.59 6.49 5.63
CA TYR A 405 -32.69 6.72 4.18
C TYR A 405 -34.06 6.30 3.61
N GLU A 406 -34.68 5.23 4.12
CA GLU A 406 -36.05 4.82 3.73
C GLU A 406 -37.11 5.84 4.20
N THR A 407 -36.94 6.38 5.41
CA THR A 407 -38.00 7.14 6.10
C THR A 407 -37.92 8.65 5.84
N TYR A 408 -36.71 9.20 5.64
CA TYR A 408 -36.46 10.65 5.69
C TYR A 408 -35.69 11.21 4.50
N PHE A 409 -35.11 10.40 3.62
CA PHE A 409 -34.46 10.93 2.41
C PHE A 409 -35.49 11.51 1.43
N ARG A 410 -35.17 12.67 0.85
CA ARG A 410 -36.00 13.35 -0.16
C ARG A 410 -35.12 13.88 -1.27
N VAL A 411 -35.50 13.62 -2.51
CA VAL A 411 -34.74 14.05 -3.71
C VAL A 411 -34.64 15.59 -3.82
N THR A 412 -35.52 16.33 -3.15
CA THR A 412 -35.60 17.80 -3.18
C THR A 412 -34.67 18.52 -2.20
N GLU A 413 -34.13 17.84 -1.18
CA GLU A 413 -33.46 18.48 -0.04
C GLU A 413 -32.22 17.67 0.37
N ILE A 414 -31.08 18.34 0.60
CA ILE A 414 -29.89 17.67 1.15
C ILE A 414 -30.16 17.37 2.63
N PRO A 415 -30.11 16.10 3.09
CA PRO A 415 -30.38 15.77 4.49
C PRO A 415 -29.38 16.45 5.43
N ALA A 416 -29.89 17.10 6.49
CA ALA A 416 -29.07 17.80 7.48
C ALA A 416 -27.95 16.94 8.13
N PRO A 417 -28.11 15.62 8.36
CA PRO A 417 -26.99 14.74 8.74
C PRO A 417 -25.78 14.76 7.78
N LEU A 418 -26.01 14.91 6.47
CA LEU A 418 -24.93 14.98 5.47
C LEU A 418 -24.23 16.36 5.50
N LEU A 419 -24.98 17.43 5.74
CA LEU A 419 -24.43 18.79 5.89
C LEU A 419 -23.58 18.91 7.16
N LEU A 420 -23.97 18.26 8.27
CA LEU A 420 -23.16 18.23 9.48
C LEU A 420 -21.83 17.49 9.30
N MET A 421 -21.79 16.46 8.45
CA MET A 421 -20.52 15.80 8.10
C MET A 421 -19.58 16.72 7.31
N GLU A 422 -20.10 17.61 6.44
CA GLU A 422 -19.27 18.60 5.75
C GLU A 422 -18.71 19.65 6.71
N GLU A 423 -19.50 20.13 7.67
CA GLU A 423 -19.02 21.06 8.70
C GLU A 423 -17.91 20.42 9.57
N ILE A 424 -18.02 19.13 9.87
CA ILE A 424 -16.96 18.36 10.56
C ILE A 424 -15.70 18.27 9.68
N VAL A 425 -15.82 18.06 8.37
CA VAL A 425 -14.70 18.03 7.40
C VAL A 425 -13.99 19.39 7.29
N VAL A 426 -14.74 20.50 7.44
CA VAL A 426 -14.19 21.86 7.49
C VAL A 426 -13.42 22.08 8.80
N ARG A 427 -14.06 21.87 9.96
CA ARG A 427 -13.47 22.20 11.27
C ARG A 427 -12.38 21.23 11.74
N HIS A 428 -12.47 19.94 11.38
CA HIS A 428 -11.57 18.89 11.88
C HIS A 428 -10.86 18.12 10.76
N PRO A 429 -9.73 18.64 10.25
CA PRO A 429 -8.97 17.99 9.17
C PRO A 429 -8.59 16.52 9.41
N GLN A 430 -8.32 16.15 10.67
CA GLN A 430 -7.97 14.78 11.07
C GLN A 430 -9.15 13.80 11.04
N GLN A 431 -10.40 14.29 11.02
CA GLN A 431 -11.61 13.45 11.04
C GLN A 431 -12.12 13.12 9.62
N ARG A 432 -11.51 13.69 8.58
CA ARG A 432 -11.92 13.53 7.18
C ARG A 432 -11.92 12.07 6.70
N MET A 433 -10.94 11.27 7.13
CA MET A 433 -10.91 9.83 6.81
C MET A 433 -12.09 9.08 7.46
N ALA A 434 -12.48 9.42 8.69
CA ALA A 434 -13.63 8.81 9.35
C ALA A 434 -14.96 9.22 8.68
N VAL A 435 -15.10 10.48 8.26
CA VAL A 435 -16.25 10.95 7.46
C VAL A 435 -16.28 10.27 6.09
N PHE A 436 -15.14 10.13 5.42
CA PHE A 436 -15.04 9.40 4.16
C PHE A 436 -15.48 7.94 4.30
N GLN A 437 -15.01 7.23 5.33
CA GLN A 437 -15.42 5.85 5.61
C GLN A 437 -16.92 5.72 5.89
N LEU A 438 -17.54 6.72 6.53
CA LEU A 438 -18.99 6.75 6.73
C LEU A 438 -19.74 6.99 5.41
N LEU A 439 -19.34 7.99 4.61
CA LEU A 439 -19.91 8.26 3.29
C LEU A 439 -19.79 7.06 2.34
N ARG A 440 -18.63 6.39 2.35
CA ARG A 440 -18.39 5.15 1.60
C ARG A 440 -19.38 4.05 2.00
N ARG A 441 -19.52 3.77 3.30
CA ARG A 441 -20.48 2.76 3.79
C ARG A 441 -21.92 3.12 3.42
N SER A 442 -22.32 4.38 3.57
CA SER A 442 -23.65 4.85 3.14
C SER A 442 -23.89 4.73 1.63
N PHE A 443 -22.84 4.76 0.81
CA PHE A 443 -22.92 4.63 -0.65
C PHE A 443 -22.97 3.17 -1.12
N GLU A 444 -22.17 2.30 -0.47
CA GLU A 444 -22.13 0.84 -0.70
C GLU A 444 -23.38 0.13 -0.15
N MET A 445 -24.07 0.71 0.84
CA MET A 445 -25.22 0.11 1.50
C MET A 445 -26.44 -0.10 0.57
N ALA A 446 -26.99 -1.31 0.60
CA ALA A 446 -28.29 -1.59 0.00
C ALA A 446 -29.42 -1.06 0.90
N VAL A 447 -30.19 -0.10 0.39
CA VAL A 447 -31.38 0.44 1.08
C VAL A 447 -32.62 -0.31 0.57
N PRO A 448 -33.26 -1.19 1.36
CA PRO A 448 -34.46 -1.91 0.92
C PRO A 448 -35.64 -0.94 0.73
N ASN A 449 -36.72 -1.43 0.09
CA ASN A 449 -37.98 -0.70 -0.15
C ASN A 449 -37.88 0.62 -0.95
N THR A 450 -36.68 1.10 -1.28
CA THR A 450 -36.43 2.37 -1.96
C THR A 450 -36.47 2.21 -3.48
N SER A 451 -37.10 3.15 -4.20
CA SER A 451 -37.17 3.09 -5.66
C SER A 451 -35.79 3.33 -6.31
N PRO A 452 -35.48 2.72 -7.47
CA PRO A 452 -34.18 2.90 -8.12
C PRO A 452 -33.83 4.35 -8.45
N GLN A 453 -34.83 5.17 -8.76
CA GLN A 453 -34.66 6.61 -9.01
C GLN A 453 -34.23 7.36 -7.74
N THR A 454 -34.85 7.06 -6.60
CA THR A 454 -34.47 7.65 -5.31
C THR A 454 -33.10 7.16 -4.84
N LEU A 455 -32.75 5.90 -5.08
CA LEU A 455 -31.42 5.35 -4.79
C LEU A 455 -30.33 6.00 -5.66
N MET A 456 -30.59 6.24 -6.94
CA MET A 456 -29.70 7.00 -7.82
C MET A 456 -29.51 8.45 -7.36
N ALA A 457 -30.59 9.12 -6.93
CA ALA A 457 -30.51 10.45 -6.35
C ALA A 457 -29.65 10.46 -5.07
N LEU A 458 -29.87 9.52 -4.16
CA LEU A 458 -29.09 9.36 -2.93
C LEU A 458 -27.59 9.13 -3.24
N ARG A 459 -27.26 8.23 -4.17
CA ARG A 459 -25.88 8.01 -4.61
C ARG A 459 -25.23 9.27 -5.16
N ARG A 460 -25.94 10.08 -5.97
CA ARG A 460 -25.45 11.40 -6.43
C ARG A 460 -25.24 12.38 -5.28
N THR A 461 -26.15 12.44 -4.30
CA THR A 461 -25.98 13.31 -3.11
C THR A 461 -24.79 12.89 -2.24
N LEU A 462 -24.57 11.59 -2.05
CA LEU A 462 -23.40 11.08 -1.29
C LEU A 462 -22.09 11.34 -2.05
N LEU A 463 -22.07 11.11 -3.35
CA LEU A 463 -20.96 11.43 -4.25
C LEU A 463 -20.64 12.94 -4.23
N ASP A 464 -21.66 13.81 -4.12
CA ASP A 464 -21.48 15.25 -3.94
C ASP A 464 -20.86 15.63 -2.57
N ARG A 465 -20.96 14.78 -1.54
CA ARG A 465 -20.23 14.96 -0.26
C ARG A 465 -18.80 14.43 -0.38
N MET A 466 -18.57 13.39 -1.19
CA MET A 466 -17.22 12.91 -1.52
C MET A 466 -16.45 13.97 -2.34
N VAL A 467 -17.08 14.66 -3.28
CA VAL A 467 -16.45 15.81 -3.97
C VAL A 467 -16.17 16.98 -3.00
N ALA A 468 -17.02 17.21 -2.00
CA ALA A 468 -16.72 18.20 -0.94
C ALA A 468 -15.47 17.83 -0.12
N LEU A 469 -15.28 16.54 0.22
CA LEU A 469 -14.01 16.07 0.82
C LEU A 469 -12.78 16.37 -0.05
N MET A 470 -12.92 16.32 -1.38
CA MET A 470 -11.84 16.67 -2.32
C MET A 470 -11.54 18.17 -2.29
N TYR A 471 -12.55 19.05 -2.26
CA TYR A 471 -12.37 20.51 -2.06
C TYR A 471 -11.59 20.83 -0.77
N HIS A 472 -11.77 20.04 0.28
CA HIS A 472 -11.07 20.22 1.56
C HIS A 472 -9.70 19.53 1.63
N GLY A 473 -9.26 18.85 0.56
CA GLY A 473 -7.90 18.33 0.39
C GLY A 473 -7.76 16.80 0.47
N SER A 474 -8.83 16.04 0.74
CA SER A 474 -8.81 14.57 0.74
C SER A 474 -8.96 13.98 -0.68
N VAL A 475 -8.21 14.54 -1.64
CA VAL A 475 -8.34 14.26 -3.08
C VAL A 475 -7.99 12.80 -3.42
N MET A 476 -6.81 12.32 -3.01
CA MET A 476 -6.34 10.98 -3.38
C MET A 476 -7.26 9.89 -2.82
N THR A 477 -7.65 10.00 -1.55
CA THR A 477 -8.56 9.04 -0.88
C THR A 477 -9.86 8.81 -1.64
N VAL A 478 -10.42 9.86 -2.26
CA VAL A 478 -11.65 9.75 -3.06
C VAL A 478 -11.35 9.24 -4.48
N LEU A 479 -10.25 9.67 -5.12
CA LEU A 479 -9.86 9.18 -6.45
C LEU A 479 -9.49 7.70 -6.45
N ASP A 480 -8.72 7.24 -5.47
CA ASP A 480 -8.28 5.85 -5.36
C ASP A 480 -9.51 4.93 -5.20
N TYR A 481 -10.44 5.29 -4.31
CA TYR A 481 -11.73 4.60 -4.17
C TYR A 481 -12.60 4.65 -5.43
N MET A 482 -12.68 5.80 -6.12
CA MET A 482 -13.43 5.88 -7.37
C MET A 482 -12.83 4.97 -8.44
N ASN A 483 -11.50 4.92 -8.57
CA ASN A 483 -10.80 4.01 -9.49
C ASN A 483 -11.10 2.54 -9.18
N ASP A 484 -11.03 2.13 -7.91
CA ASP A 484 -11.40 0.79 -7.46
C ASP A 484 -12.89 0.44 -7.72
N GLN A 485 -13.74 1.42 -8.03
CA GLN A 485 -15.19 1.24 -8.21
C GLN A 485 -15.73 1.56 -9.60
N VAL A 486 -15.00 2.21 -10.52
CA VAL A 486 -15.56 2.61 -11.84
C VAL A 486 -16.15 1.42 -12.61
N ALA A 487 -15.51 0.26 -12.54
CA ALA A 487 -15.96 -0.99 -13.18
C ALA A 487 -17.29 -1.56 -12.63
N HIS A 488 -17.79 -1.03 -11.52
CA HIS A 488 -19.01 -1.48 -10.83
C HIS A 488 -20.05 -0.36 -10.63
N LEU A 489 -19.75 0.86 -11.09
CA LEU A 489 -20.62 2.03 -10.95
C LEU A 489 -21.51 2.23 -12.17
N ASP A 490 -22.74 2.68 -11.94
CA ASP A 490 -23.64 3.17 -12.99
C ASP A 490 -22.97 4.33 -13.76
N GLU A 491 -22.93 4.27 -15.10
CA GLU A 491 -22.22 5.25 -15.93
C GLU A 491 -22.62 6.71 -15.63
N SER A 492 -23.90 6.95 -15.30
CA SER A 492 -24.39 8.29 -14.96
C SER A 492 -23.83 8.85 -13.64
N LEU A 493 -23.28 8.00 -12.76
CA LEU A 493 -22.56 8.42 -11.56
C LEU A 493 -21.10 8.76 -11.88
N VAL A 494 -20.45 7.98 -12.74
CA VAL A 494 -19.07 8.21 -13.21
C VAL A 494 -18.97 9.53 -14.00
N VAL A 495 -19.94 9.78 -14.88
CA VAL A 495 -20.07 11.05 -15.63
C VAL A 495 -20.35 12.22 -14.68
N HIS A 496 -21.27 12.07 -13.71
CA HIS A 496 -21.59 13.12 -12.72
C HIS A 496 -20.38 13.47 -11.84
N PHE A 497 -19.59 12.49 -11.40
CA PHE A 497 -18.33 12.71 -10.70
C PHE A 497 -17.35 13.51 -11.56
N THR A 498 -17.10 13.02 -12.78
CA THR A 498 -16.12 13.59 -13.73
C THR A 498 -16.42 15.06 -14.06
N ILE A 499 -17.68 15.41 -14.33
CA ILE A 499 -18.09 16.80 -14.59
C ILE A 499 -17.77 17.70 -13.39
N LYS A 500 -18.06 17.23 -12.16
CA LYS A 500 -17.81 18.03 -10.94
C LYS A 500 -16.32 18.14 -10.60
N THR A 501 -15.52 17.09 -10.78
CA THR A 501 -14.08 17.16 -10.51
C THR A 501 -13.33 17.97 -11.58
N LEU A 502 -13.70 17.88 -12.86
CA LEU A 502 -13.12 18.73 -13.91
C LEU A 502 -13.46 20.22 -13.75
N ALA A 503 -14.65 20.55 -13.23
CA ALA A 503 -14.99 21.92 -12.87
C ALA A 503 -14.18 22.44 -11.66
N MET A 504 -13.82 21.55 -10.73
CA MET A 504 -13.07 21.86 -9.52
C MET A 504 -11.55 22.02 -9.75
N PHE A 505 -10.93 21.15 -10.55
CA PHE A 505 -9.48 21.08 -10.66
C PHE A 505 -8.91 22.05 -11.70
N GLN A 506 -7.84 22.76 -11.32
CA GLN A 506 -7.09 23.69 -12.16
C GLN A 506 -5.59 23.34 -12.12
N PRO A 507 -4.80 23.65 -13.17
CA PRO A 507 -3.36 23.44 -13.17
C PRO A 507 -2.63 24.34 -12.15
N PRO A 508 -1.41 23.97 -11.69
CA PRO A 508 -0.62 22.81 -12.12
C PRO A 508 -1.02 21.51 -11.38
N TYR A 509 -1.06 20.41 -12.11
CA TYR A 509 -1.36 19.08 -11.58
C TYR A 509 -0.10 18.36 -11.10
N ARG A 510 -0.25 17.49 -10.09
CA ARG A 510 0.82 16.57 -9.64
C ARG A 510 0.73 15.24 -10.40
N THR A 511 1.86 14.62 -10.69
CA THR A 511 1.97 13.35 -11.42
C THR A 511 1.11 12.23 -10.79
N ARG A 512 1.14 12.12 -9.46
CA ARG A 512 0.34 11.15 -8.70
C ARG A 512 -1.18 11.38 -8.76
N PHE A 513 -1.63 12.59 -9.07
CA PHE A 513 -3.06 12.89 -9.31
C PHE A 513 -3.47 12.56 -10.76
N TYR A 514 -2.58 12.83 -11.73
CA TYR A 514 -2.88 12.75 -13.15
C TYR A 514 -3.32 11.36 -13.62
N VAL A 515 -2.55 10.31 -13.29
CA VAL A 515 -2.84 8.94 -13.75
C VAL A 515 -4.17 8.40 -13.18
N PRO A 516 -4.45 8.49 -11.86
CA PRO A 516 -5.76 8.12 -11.31
C PRO A 516 -6.93 8.97 -11.83
N ALA A 517 -6.72 10.25 -12.12
CA ALA A 517 -7.78 11.11 -12.66
C ALA A 517 -8.12 10.75 -14.11
N LEU A 518 -7.10 10.55 -14.98
CA LEU A 518 -7.31 10.21 -16.39
C LEU A 518 -8.08 8.90 -16.57
N HIS A 519 -7.84 7.87 -15.74
CA HIS A 519 -8.53 6.59 -15.89
C HIS A 519 -10.06 6.74 -15.71
N VAL A 520 -10.49 7.47 -14.67
CA VAL A 520 -11.91 7.79 -14.43
C VAL A 520 -12.48 8.63 -15.58
N TYR A 521 -11.73 9.62 -16.05
CA TYR A 521 -12.20 10.56 -17.08
C TYR A 521 -12.32 9.93 -18.47
N ALA A 522 -11.40 9.04 -18.86
CA ALA A 522 -11.49 8.29 -20.11
C ALA A 522 -12.75 7.41 -20.16
N LEU A 523 -13.06 6.72 -19.06
CA LEU A 523 -14.27 5.89 -18.94
C LEU A 523 -15.57 6.72 -18.96
N ALA A 524 -15.56 7.93 -18.38
CA ALA A 524 -16.69 8.86 -18.47
C ALA A 524 -16.91 9.38 -19.90
N ILE A 525 -15.84 9.69 -20.64
CA ILE A 525 -15.92 10.07 -22.06
C ILE A 525 -16.47 8.90 -22.89
N ASP A 526 -15.96 7.68 -22.70
CA ASP A 526 -16.45 6.49 -23.38
C ASP A 526 -17.94 6.21 -23.12
N ALA A 527 -18.47 6.57 -21.93
CA ALA A 527 -19.91 6.53 -21.65
C ALA A 527 -20.69 7.61 -22.41
N LEU A 528 -20.21 8.86 -22.39
CA LEU A 528 -20.85 9.99 -23.10
C LEU A 528 -20.90 9.76 -24.62
N LEU A 529 -19.84 9.23 -25.23
CA LEU A 529 -19.81 8.93 -26.67
C LEU A 529 -20.77 7.78 -27.05
N ARG A 530 -20.96 6.78 -26.18
CA ARG A 530 -21.96 5.74 -26.40
C ARG A 530 -23.38 6.29 -26.27
N GLN A 531 -23.62 7.19 -25.31
CA GLN A 531 -24.91 7.85 -25.16
C GLN A 531 -25.27 8.72 -26.38
N THR A 532 -24.34 9.55 -26.90
CA THR A 532 -24.59 10.33 -28.13
C THR A 532 -24.76 9.44 -29.37
N ALA A 533 -23.97 8.37 -29.53
CA ALA A 533 -24.14 7.41 -30.63
C ALA A 533 -25.52 6.72 -30.63
N THR A 534 -26.04 6.35 -29.44
CA THR A 534 -27.40 5.76 -29.35
C THR A 534 -28.52 6.74 -29.69
N ILE A 535 -28.34 8.04 -29.42
CA ILE A 535 -29.32 9.08 -29.79
C ILE A 535 -29.35 9.29 -31.31
N VAL A 536 -28.20 9.21 -32.00
CA VAL A 536 -28.10 9.33 -33.47
C VAL A 536 -28.71 8.12 -34.21
N SER A 537 -28.89 6.98 -33.54
CA SER A 537 -29.43 5.73 -34.12
C SER A 537 -30.91 5.44 -33.80
N GLY A 538 -31.68 6.47 -33.44
CA GLY A 538 -33.14 6.38 -33.26
C GLY A 538 -33.91 5.91 -34.51
N PRO A 539 -35.12 5.34 -34.35
CA PRO A 539 -35.74 4.47 -35.36
C PRO A 539 -36.24 5.21 -36.61
N THR A 540 -36.01 4.60 -37.78
CA THR A 540 -36.51 5.07 -39.08
C THR A 540 -38.01 4.81 -39.24
N PRO A 541 -38.83 5.81 -39.65
CA PRO A 541 -40.26 5.62 -39.87
C PRO A 541 -40.53 4.91 -41.20
N LEU A 542 -40.99 3.65 -41.12
CA LEU A 542 -41.42 2.87 -42.29
C LEU A 542 -42.79 3.33 -42.82
N GLY A 543 -42.82 3.82 -44.05
CA GLY A 543 -44.02 3.86 -44.92
C GLY A 543 -45.18 4.76 -44.47
N GLY A 544 -45.24 6.00 -44.98
CA GLY A 544 -46.41 6.87 -44.78
C GLY A 544 -47.58 6.56 -45.72
N HIS A 545 -48.74 7.23 -45.52
CA HIS A 545 -49.76 7.44 -46.57
C HIS A 545 -50.64 8.69 -46.29
N SER A 546 -50.71 9.58 -47.29
CA SER A 546 -51.81 10.50 -47.65
C SER A 546 -52.48 11.47 -46.64
N ARG A 547 -52.28 12.77 -46.90
CA ARG A 547 -53.28 13.87 -47.00
C ARG A 547 -54.20 14.27 -45.80
N THR A 548 -53.98 15.52 -45.38
CA THR A 548 -54.98 16.60 -45.10
C THR A 548 -56.05 16.42 -44.01
N MET A 549 -56.13 17.38 -43.08
CA MET A 549 -57.19 18.40 -43.14
C MET A 549 -56.88 19.70 -42.36
N SER A 550 -57.81 20.65 -42.45
CA SER A 550 -57.73 22.10 -42.22
C SER A 550 -57.61 22.59 -40.77
N ALA A 551 -57.06 23.80 -40.64
CA ALA A 551 -56.94 24.61 -39.42
C ALA A 551 -58.27 25.05 -38.77
N SER A 552 -58.19 25.42 -37.48
CA SER A 552 -59.07 26.43 -36.87
C SER A 552 -58.50 27.05 -35.56
N ASN A 553 -58.09 28.31 -35.66
CA ASN A 553 -58.45 29.46 -34.80
C ASN A 553 -58.50 29.40 -33.25
N ILE A 554 -57.91 30.47 -32.66
CA ILE A 554 -58.44 31.28 -31.51
C ILE A 554 -58.28 30.61 -30.11
N ASN A 555 -57.91 31.31 -29.02
CA ASN A 555 -57.86 32.76 -28.74
C ASN A 555 -56.61 33.20 -27.94
N ALA A 556 -56.45 34.51 -27.72
CA ALA A 556 -55.40 35.10 -26.87
C ALA A 556 -55.94 36.21 -25.93
N SER A 557 -55.05 36.77 -25.10
CA SER A 557 -55.15 38.03 -24.31
C SER A 557 -55.83 38.03 -22.92
N SER A 558 -55.00 37.99 -21.86
CA SER A 558 -54.88 39.00 -20.79
C SER A 558 -53.60 38.66 -19.98
N LEU A 559 -52.54 39.49 -19.98
CA LEU A 559 -52.27 40.64 -19.09
C LEU A 559 -52.20 40.24 -17.59
N SER A 560 -51.19 40.59 -16.78
CA SER A 560 -49.87 41.27 -16.94
C SER A 560 -49.09 41.16 -15.59
N ALA A 561 -47.80 41.43 -15.37
CA ALA A 561 -46.57 41.68 -16.16
C ALA A 561 -45.32 41.60 -15.21
N ASN A 562 -44.09 41.73 -15.76
CA ASN A 562 -42.77 41.85 -15.09
C ASN A 562 -42.20 40.58 -14.39
N SER A 563 -40.88 40.32 -14.36
CA SER A 563 -39.72 41.07 -14.87
C SER A 563 -38.57 40.16 -15.38
N SER A 564 -37.95 40.55 -16.51
CA SER A 564 -36.55 40.33 -16.96
C SER A 564 -35.75 39.09 -16.51
N GLY A 565 -35.25 38.27 -17.45
CA GLY A 565 -34.25 37.23 -17.12
C GLY A 565 -33.76 36.25 -18.20
N THR A 566 -33.86 36.57 -19.51
CA THR A 566 -33.21 35.83 -20.62
C THR A 566 -33.14 34.30 -20.53
N GLY A 567 -34.27 33.62 -20.74
CA GLY A 567 -34.27 32.24 -21.23
C GLY A 567 -34.10 32.23 -22.76
N ALA A 568 -33.06 31.58 -23.28
CA ALA A 568 -32.86 31.36 -24.71
C ALA A 568 -33.19 29.90 -25.09
N SER A 569 -33.67 29.67 -26.31
CA SER A 569 -34.41 28.45 -26.68
C SER A 569 -33.54 27.20 -26.90
N LEU A 570 -34.02 26.08 -26.36
CA LEU A 570 -33.43 24.74 -26.37
C LEU A 570 -33.61 24.04 -27.74
N GLY A 571 -33.13 24.65 -28.83
CA GLY A 571 -33.51 24.24 -30.20
C GLY A 571 -32.55 24.56 -31.34
N ALA A 572 -31.25 24.74 -31.08
CA ALA A 572 -30.27 25.16 -32.09
C ALA A 572 -28.94 24.35 -32.13
N LEU A 573 -28.85 23.24 -31.40
CA LEU A 573 -27.63 22.41 -31.33
C LEU A 573 -27.90 20.96 -31.80
N LEU A 574 -27.97 20.80 -33.12
CA LEU A 574 -27.93 19.49 -33.80
C LEU A 574 -27.11 19.62 -35.09
N ALA A 575 -25.80 19.40 -34.97
CA ALA A 575 -24.85 19.28 -36.09
C ALA A 575 -24.14 17.92 -35.99
N PRO A 576 -24.56 16.89 -36.75
CA PRO A 576 -24.06 15.52 -36.55
C PRO A 576 -23.26 14.98 -37.74
N ALA A 577 -21.92 14.91 -37.61
CA ALA A 577 -21.07 13.92 -38.32
C ALA A 577 -19.61 13.98 -37.86
N GLU A 578 -18.90 15.08 -38.20
CA GLU A 578 -17.42 15.13 -38.23
C GLU A 578 -16.79 14.98 -36.83
N ASP A 579 -17.43 15.56 -35.82
CA ASP A 579 -17.07 15.48 -34.40
C ASP A 579 -16.87 14.06 -33.88
N ALA A 580 -17.66 13.09 -34.36
CA ALA A 580 -17.62 11.72 -33.84
C ALA A 580 -16.27 11.04 -34.12
N ALA A 581 -15.71 11.27 -35.31
CA ALA A 581 -14.42 10.70 -35.72
C ALA A 581 -13.24 11.34 -34.97
N GLU A 582 -13.32 12.64 -34.67
CA GLU A 582 -12.30 13.31 -33.85
C GLU A 582 -12.37 12.87 -32.38
N ARG A 583 -13.57 12.70 -31.84
CA ARG A 583 -13.80 12.17 -30.48
C ARG A 583 -13.28 10.74 -30.33
N GLU A 584 -13.56 9.85 -31.29
CA GLU A 584 -13.04 8.47 -31.31
C GLU A 584 -11.51 8.43 -31.44
N LYS A 585 -10.93 9.32 -32.25
CA LYS A 585 -9.47 9.46 -32.43
C LYS A 585 -8.76 10.02 -31.19
N ALA A 586 -9.42 10.89 -30.41
CA ALA A 586 -8.92 11.34 -29.12
C ALA A 586 -8.96 10.23 -28.05
N VAL A 587 -10.05 9.45 -28.02
CA VAL A 587 -10.16 8.24 -27.18
C VAL A 587 -9.11 7.19 -27.54
N ALA A 588 -8.84 6.97 -28.83
CA ALA A 588 -7.79 6.04 -29.28
C ALA A 588 -6.41 6.45 -28.72
N ARG A 589 -6.06 7.74 -28.78
CA ARG A 589 -4.83 8.29 -28.19
C ARG A 589 -4.77 8.14 -26.67
N LEU A 590 -5.89 8.36 -25.97
CA LEU A 590 -5.98 8.12 -24.51
C LEU A 590 -5.76 6.65 -24.16
N ARG A 591 -6.34 5.72 -24.93
CA ARG A 591 -6.13 4.27 -24.75
C ARG A 591 -4.67 3.86 -25.04
N GLU A 592 -4.06 4.42 -26.07
CA GLU A 592 -2.65 4.22 -26.42
C GLU A 592 -1.72 4.74 -25.31
N PHE A 593 -1.98 5.94 -24.78
CA PHE A 593 -1.24 6.53 -23.66
C PHE A 593 -1.38 5.76 -22.35
N ILE A 594 -2.57 5.23 -22.04
CA ILE A 594 -2.82 4.39 -20.85
C ILE A 594 -2.16 3.01 -21.00
N ALA A 595 -2.13 2.45 -22.21
CA ALA A 595 -1.50 1.15 -22.49
C ALA A 595 0.04 1.22 -22.58
N SER A 596 0.60 2.38 -22.94
CA SER A 596 2.04 2.60 -23.07
C SER A 596 2.41 4.02 -22.63
N PRO A 597 2.49 4.28 -21.31
CA PRO A 597 2.95 5.57 -20.80
C PRO A 597 4.39 5.82 -21.28
N PRO A 598 4.68 6.95 -21.95
CA PRO A 598 5.96 7.15 -22.61
C PRO A 598 7.09 7.23 -21.58
N ALA A 599 8.09 6.34 -21.73
CA ALA A 599 9.26 6.30 -20.85
C ALA A 599 9.91 7.69 -20.76
N MET A 600 9.93 8.27 -19.56
CA MET A 600 10.39 9.65 -19.38
C MET A 600 11.83 9.81 -19.88
N SER A 601 12.02 10.74 -20.81
CA SER A 601 13.30 11.03 -21.46
C SER A 601 14.34 11.44 -20.41
N THR A 602 15.23 10.51 -20.05
CA THR A 602 16.37 10.76 -19.15
C THR A 602 17.40 11.63 -19.86
N ASN A 603 17.13 12.94 -19.95
CA ASN A 603 17.87 13.92 -20.73
C ASN A 603 19.20 14.32 -20.06
N ARG A 604 20.00 13.29 -19.73
CA ARG A 604 21.28 13.36 -19.02
C ARG A 604 22.34 13.81 -20.00
N LYS A 605 22.61 15.13 -20.03
CA LYS A 605 23.68 15.77 -20.81
C LYS A 605 25.08 15.21 -20.49
N ARG A 606 25.41 14.04 -21.04
CA ARG A 606 26.79 13.58 -21.17
C ARG A 606 27.49 14.48 -22.18
N ARG A 607 28.54 15.19 -21.75
CA ARG A 607 29.57 15.69 -22.68
C ARG A 607 30.13 14.48 -23.43
N ARG A 608 30.09 14.50 -24.76
CA ARG A 608 30.76 13.49 -25.59
C ARG A 608 32.26 13.73 -25.57
N THR A 609 33.01 12.66 -25.33
CA THR A 609 34.19 12.33 -26.11
C THR A 609 33.85 11.07 -26.91
N SER A 610 34.17 11.10 -28.20
CA SER A 610 34.79 10.02 -28.99
C SER A 610 34.78 8.57 -28.43
N ASP A 611 34.43 7.52 -29.16
CA ASP A 611 34.18 7.38 -30.62
C ASP A 611 33.22 6.20 -31.00
N ASP A 612 32.71 6.27 -32.23
CA ASP A 612 32.46 5.21 -33.24
C ASP A 612 31.52 3.97 -33.09
N PHE A 613 30.49 3.99 -33.96
CA PHE A 613 30.04 2.98 -34.95
C PHE A 613 28.98 1.85 -34.71
N SER A 614 28.00 1.87 -35.64
CA SER A 614 27.23 0.77 -36.31
C SER A 614 26.42 -0.29 -35.55
N ALA A 615 25.14 0.02 -35.27
CA ALA A 615 23.93 -0.36 -36.04
C ALA A 615 23.63 -1.82 -36.56
N ALA A 616 22.33 -2.16 -36.43
CA ALA A 616 21.45 -3.02 -37.28
C ALA A 616 21.44 -4.57 -37.10
N GLY A 617 20.25 -5.20 -37.25
CA GLY A 617 20.09 -6.68 -37.29
C GLY A 617 18.70 -7.27 -36.97
N TYR A 618 17.70 -7.04 -37.83
CA TYR A 618 16.30 -7.53 -37.79
C TYR A 618 16.06 -9.08 -37.71
N GLU A 619 14.90 -9.49 -37.14
CA GLU A 619 14.06 -10.69 -37.46
C GLU A 619 14.62 -12.14 -37.26
N SER A 620 13.87 -13.20 -36.90
CA SER A 620 12.41 -13.50 -37.00
C SER A 620 11.90 -14.70 -36.15
N ALA A 621 10.58 -14.69 -35.87
CA ALA A 621 9.58 -15.78 -35.76
C ALA A 621 9.86 -17.20 -35.19
N SER A 622 8.94 -17.71 -34.35
CA SER A 622 8.06 -18.87 -34.69
C SER A 622 6.94 -19.15 -33.65
N ASP A 623 5.79 -19.64 -34.11
CA ASP A 623 4.60 -19.97 -33.28
C ASP A 623 4.62 -21.39 -32.68
N LYS A 624 4.05 -21.54 -31.46
CA LYS A 624 2.80 -22.31 -31.24
C LYS A 624 2.24 -22.19 -29.81
N PRO A 625 0.93 -22.44 -29.59
CA PRO A 625 0.22 -21.98 -28.39
C PRO A 625 0.14 -23.00 -27.25
N LEU A 626 -0.04 -22.48 -26.04
CA LEU A 626 -0.65 -23.15 -24.89
C LEU A 626 -1.60 -22.16 -24.20
N ASP A 627 -2.87 -22.55 -24.00
CA ASP A 627 -3.81 -21.83 -23.16
C ASP A 627 -3.56 -22.12 -21.67
N VAL A 628 -3.75 -21.12 -20.80
CA VAL A 628 -4.38 -21.15 -19.45
C VAL A 628 -3.95 -19.90 -18.65
N ASP A 629 -4.93 -19.27 -17.99
CA ASP A 629 -4.86 -18.22 -16.95
C ASP A 629 -3.57 -17.39 -16.78
N GLY A 630 -3.53 -16.20 -17.40
CA GLY A 630 -2.52 -15.14 -17.16
C GLY A 630 -3.10 -13.78 -16.71
N SER A 631 -4.40 -13.71 -16.36
CA SER A 631 -5.13 -12.44 -16.24
C SER A 631 -4.90 -11.65 -14.93
N GLU A 632 -4.39 -12.28 -13.87
CA GLU A 632 -4.10 -11.60 -12.59
C GLU A 632 -2.62 -11.22 -12.46
N ASP A 633 -1.69 -12.14 -12.71
CA ASP A 633 -0.25 -11.86 -12.57
C ASP A 633 0.22 -10.75 -13.53
N ALA A 634 -0.26 -10.72 -14.77
CA ALA A 634 0.05 -9.63 -15.70
C ALA A 634 -0.43 -8.24 -15.21
N LYS A 635 -1.54 -8.18 -14.46
CA LYS A 635 -2.01 -6.94 -13.82
C LYS A 635 -1.17 -6.59 -12.58
N LEU A 636 -0.73 -7.59 -11.83
CA LEU A 636 0.11 -7.41 -10.65
C LEU A 636 1.52 -6.93 -11.03
N GLU A 637 2.11 -7.46 -12.10
CA GLU A 637 3.39 -7.01 -12.65
C GLU A 637 3.29 -5.62 -13.29
N ALA A 638 2.23 -5.35 -14.07
CA ALA A 638 1.99 -4.00 -14.60
C ALA A 638 1.88 -2.94 -13.49
N LYS A 639 1.18 -3.25 -12.38
CA LYS A 639 1.08 -2.34 -11.23
C LYS A 639 2.43 -2.13 -10.54
N ARG A 640 3.20 -3.21 -10.32
CA ARG A 640 4.56 -3.14 -9.76
C ARG A 640 5.55 -2.37 -10.63
N ALA A 641 5.43 -2.43 -11.95
CA ALA A 641 6.28 -1.68 -12.86
C ALA A 641 6.06 -0.17 -12.70
N VAL A 642 4.80 0.27 -12.67
CA VAL A 642 4.42 1.68 -12.48
C VAL A 642 4.92 2.24 -11.13
N ASP A 643 4.82 1.47 -10.05
CA ASP A 643 5.23 1.87 -8.70
C ASP A 643 6.76 1.98 -8.50
N SER A 644 7.58 1.65 -9.51
CA SER A 644 9.04 1.48 -9.35
C SER A 644 9.91 2.62 -9.90
N THR A 645 9.42 3.46 -10.83
CA THR A 645 10.25 4.47 -11.53
C THR A 645 9.51 5.78 -11.82
N ILE A 646 9.10 6.52 -10.78
CA ILE A 646 8.57 7.89 -10.91
C ILE A 646 9.31 8.84 -9.95
N ASP A 647 10.11 9.75 -10.51
CA ASP A 647 10.74 10.85 -9.77
C ASP A 647 9.68 11.91 -9.41
N LEU A 648 9.34 12.00 -8.12
CA LEU A 648 8.12 12.65 -7.61
C LEU A 648 8.03 14.18 -7.83
N ASP A 649 9.17 14.85 -8.06
CA ASP A 649 9.25 16.31 -8.23
C ASP A 649 9.28 16.77 -9.71
N THR A 650 9.13 15.86 -10.67
CA THR A 650 9.17 16.22 -12.11
C THR A 650 7.85 16.85 -12.57
N PRO A 651 7.83 18.10 -13.08
CA PRO A 651 6.61 18.69 -13.64
C PRO A 651 6.19 17.98 -14.93
N LEU A 652 4.87 17.86 -15.14
CA LEU A 652 4.26 17.22 -16.31
C LEU A 652 4.74 17.81 -17.65
N SER A 653 4.72 17.00 -18.70
CA SER A 653 5.00 17.47 -20.06
C SER A 653 3.92 18.46 -20.51
N GLY A 654 4.30 19.42 -21.35
CA GLY A 654 3.33 20.36 -21.95
C GLY A 654 2.24 19.66 -22.78
N ALA A 655 2.51 18.43 -23.26
CA ALA A 655 1.53 17.60 -23.97
C ALA A 655 0.43 17.07 -23.04
N ASP A 656 0.76 16.62 -21.83
CA ASP A 656 -0.19 16.12 -20.83
C ASP A 656 -1.15 17.22 -20.37
N MET A 657 -0.59 18.43 -20.18
CA MET A 657 -1.33 19.64 -19.83
C MET A 657 -2.30 20.04 -20.94
N ALA A 658 -1.85 20.04 -22.19
CA ALA A 658 -2.69 20.35 -23.35
C ALA A 658 -3.80 19.31 -23.54
N LEU A 659 -3.53 18.02 -23.30
CA LEU A 659 -4.53 16.95 -23.38
C LEU A 659 -5.67 17.16 -22.36
N LEU A 660 -5.33 17.49 -21.11
CA LEU A 660 -6.34 17.79 -20.09
C LEU A 660 -7.14 19.08 -20.39
N GLU A 661 -6.51 20.09 -21.00
CA GLU A 661 -7.19 21.32 -21.39
C GLU A 661 -8.10 21.12 -22.62
N GLU A 662 -7.69 20.27 -23.58
CA GLU A 662 -8.53 19.81 -24.70
C GLU A 662 -9.72 18.96 -24.21
N MET A 663 -9.49 18.00 -23.29
CA MET A 663 -10.55 17.20 -22.66
C MET A 663 -11.55 18.08 -21.91
N ARG A 664 -11.06 19.11 -21.19
CA ARG A 664 -11.91 20.07 -20.47
C ARG A 664 -12.77 20.89 -21.42
N LEU A 665 -12.24 21.29 -22.58
CA LEU A 665 -13.00 21.99 -23.62
C LEU A 665 -14.11 21.07 -24.17
N LYS A 666 -13.74 19.87 -24.61
CA LYS A 666 -14.63 18.85 -25.20
C LYS A 666 -15.61 18.17 -24.22
N LEU A 667 -15.62 18.60 -22.95
CA LEU A 667 -16.61 18.24 -21.92
C LEU A 667 -17.43 19.46 -21.43
N ALA A 668 -17.12 20.67 -21.92
CA ALA A 668 -17.95 21.86 -21.80
C ALA A 668 -18.81 22.10 -23.06
N GLU A 669 -18.43 21.47 -24.18
CA GLU A 669 -19.15 21.40 -25.47
C GLU A 669 -20.07 20.17 -25.60
#